data_AF-A0A8I3A9E9-F1
#
_entry.id   AF-A0A8I3A9E9-F1
#
_cell.length_a   1.000
_cell.length_b   1.000
_cell.length_c   1.000
_cell.angle_alpha   90.00
_cell.angle_beta   90.00
_cell.angle_gamma   90.00
#
_symmetry.space_group_name_H-M   'P 1'
#
loop_
_entity.id
_entity.type
_entity.pdbx_description
1 polymer ?
#
loop_
_entity_poly.entity_id
_entity_poly.type
_entity_poly.pdbx_seq_one_letter_code
_entity_poly.pdbx_strand_id
1 'polypeptide(L)'
;MSSTGGWTVSDLVNYLTQEESSLTSEDHSALKSYKIFTREGLHNEEEGNTRYRVDELYSPVPIFRRLRLPVIKWSEKSEWSDTSSGARLLYHLGLNRFPSLSQIIELCSSKDIGVQETAFKCLYSGLRSRYQDYNPEDFRDAEFIPAENDSGGSLKKPGEVYSGTQWRALGFFVVQDRYRSVPPWDQLGVRQHPPVSKILDLLEETPPRDRETARRWFAILYNHLSSMSIALLFFFPRVDILPAFSPPDLTKLSGLPIVPTGSSNTPILLPPTKCYLDQGPKPPLHAQLFIFVNFSAKANSFLGACGLKNRVSIEDIAEVLIENPERFFELAGGYEGFLVELRKIAYQSQDISNDTLHKMSCRPTLLGVCRKKTEGQSRWDYEHRFLTAQEVTIVDDVNDYQLFSDCLFNAPQEEAIERACRVNLLQLFTQSGSIGFYASLGCSYLSTVVQERCHDLHEMQDTETCLEVQSRILERLPLFIQKYTDSKPEAMIPSSSDHLKVKACKRIHVSKTLATRNVERTIDAWAIARHKGGHIELWLSKTAKRDMYEVATCLCRLLFGTNKMNAMLLLEMVLSADLNVLEKRGFLIDDQISKKHEDAYAAGSEARQKCLAGSASTTNSPQQSTLDTQPGPQLHCETPSGSSGTTPQFLSLNAADRALPKTSGASNISSDRSLTAIEHPAPVFLSRTAIPQSYIRSNVEKAIKACGSRGEISAVHAQVGQLLSSNFCMVSADVGRLRSIGESGLGPHQLLFMGELGQVNNIQVYVNEGKPRST
;
A
#
# COMPACT_ATOMS: atom_id res chain seq x y z
N MET A 1 -18.72 -36.61 -91.28
CA MET A 1 -20.03 -37.20 -91.67
C MET A 1 -21.12 -36.25 -91.21
N SER A 2 -22.13 -36.00 -92.05
CA SER A 2 -23.09 -34.90 -91.86
C SER A 2 -24.54 -35.39 -91.94
N SER A 3 -24.86 -36.45 -91.19
CA SER A 3 -26.24 -36.92 -90.98
C SER A 3 -26.30 -37.81 -89.75
N THR A 4 -26.80 -37.27 -88.64
CA THR A 4 -27.13 -38.03 -87.42
C THR A 4 -28.37 -37.39 -86.81
N GLY A 5 -29.55 -37.78 -87.31
CA GLY A 5 -30.81 -37.13 -86.94
C GLY A 5 -31.27 -37.53 -85.53
N GLY A 6 -31.52 -36.53 -84.68
CA GLY A 6 -32.33 -36.68 -83.45
C GLY A 6 -31.72 -37.44 -82.27
N TRP A 7 -30.53 -38.03 -82.38
CA TRP A 7 -29.89 -38.74 -81.27
C TRP A 7 -29.54 -37.77 -80.14
N THR A 8 -30.02 -38.04 -78.92
CA THR A 8 -29.64 -37.30 -77.72
C THR A 8 -28.32 -37.83 -77.14
N VAL A 9 -27.73 -37.09 -76.20
CA VAL A 9 -26.50 -37.52 -75.50
C VAL A 9 -26.68 -38.86 -74.79
N SER A 10 -27.86 -39.14 -74.20
CA SER A 10 -28.12 -40.45 -73.59
C SER A 10 -28.23 -41.56 -74.62
N ASP A 11 -28.78 -41.31 -75.81
CA ASP A 11 -28.91 -42.33 -76.86
C ASP A 11 -27.53 -42.75 -77.39
N LEU A 12 -26.66 -41.76 -77.62
CA LEU A 12 -25.26 -41.99 -77.97
C LEU A 12 -24.51 -42.77 -76.87
N VAL A 13 -24.67 -42.38 -75.60
CA VAL A 13 -24.02 -43.07 -74.47
C VAL A 13 -24.56 -44.49 -74.29
N ASN A 14 -25.87 -44.70 -74.46
CA ASN A 14 -26.49 -46.03 -74.41
C ASN A 14 -25.96 -46.93 -75.54
N TYR A 15 -25.80 -46.41 -76.76
CA TYR A 15 -25.17 -47.14 -77.86
C TYR A 15 -23.72 -47.50 -77.57
N LEU A 16 -22.89 -46.54 -77.13
CA LEU A 16 -21.49 -46.77 -76.73
C LEU A 16 -21.36 -47.75 -75.53
N THR A 17 -22.41 -47.89 -74.73
CA THR A 17 -22.48 -48.86 -73.62
C THR A 17 -22.88 -50.27 -74.09
N GLN A 18 -23.62 -50.39 -75.19
CA GLN A 18 -23.92 -51.69 -75.82
C GLN A 18 -22.72 -52.24 -76.58
N GLU A 19 -21.94 -51.36 -77.20
CA GLU A 19 -20.68 -51.65 -77.89
C GLU A 19 -19.43 -51.57 -76.98
N GLU A 20 -19.58 -51.47 -75.65
CA GLU A 20 -18.44 -51.29 -74.72
C GLU A 20 -17.41 -52.44 -74.80
N SER A 21 -17.80 -53.62 -75.28
CA SER A 21 -16.92 -54.77 -75.50
C SER A 21 -16.22 -54.82 -76.87
N SER A 22 -16.59 -53.94 -77.82
CA SER A 22 -15.97 -53.83 -79.15
C SER A 22 -15.03 -52.63 -79.30
N LEU A 23 -15.05 -51.68 -78.36
CA LEU A 23 -14.14 -50.52 -78.32
C LEU A 23 -12.69 -50.91 -77.97
N THR A 24 -11.72 -50.32 -78.67
CA THR A 24 -10.30 -50.49 -78.34
C THR A 24 -9.81 -49.44 -77.34
N SER A 25 -8.60 -49.64 -76.79
CA SER A 25 -7.94 -48.64 -75.94
C SER A 25 -7.63 -47.33 -76.68
N GLU A 26 -7.45 -47.39 -78.00
CA GLU A 26 -7.29 -46.21 -78.85
C GLU A 26 -8.63 -45.46 -79.00
N ASP A 27 -9.75 -46.18 -79.21
CA ASP A 27 -11.09 -45.58 -79.28
C ASP A 27 -11.47 -44.90 -77.95
N HIS A 28 -11.23 -45.54 -76.81
CA HIS A 28 -11.43 -44.91 -75.51
C HIS A 28 -10.57 -43.65 -75.35
N SER A 29 -9.32 -43.67 -75.80
CA SER A 29 -8.42 -42.50 -75.74
C SER A 29 -8.89 -41.36 -76.66
N ALA A 30 -9.40 -41.69 -77.84
CA ALA A 30 -9.98 -40.74 -78.78
C ALA A 30 -11.27 -40.13 -78.22
N LEU A 31 -12.20 -40.94 -77.69
CA LEU A 31 -13.45 -40.50 -77.03
C LEU A 31 -13.22 -39.56 -75.84
N LYS A 32 -12.11 -39.72 -75.10
CA LYS A 32 -11.68 -38.78 -74.05
C LYS A 32 -11.27 -37.42 -74.60
N SER A 33 -10.62 -37.40 -75.76
CA SER A 33 -10.09 -36.18 -76.39
C SER A 33 -11.14 -35.37 -77.16
N TYR A 34 -12.18 -36.03 -77.70
CA TYR A 34 -13.12 -35.39 -78.62
C TYR A 34 -14.17 -34.52 -77.93
N LYS A 35 -14.46 -33.36 -78.53
CA LYS A 35 -15.58 -32.47 -78.16
C LYS A 35 -16.88 -32.97 -78.79
N ILE A 36 -17.52 -33.93 -78.13
CA ILE A 36 -18.78 -34.57 -78.58
C ILE A 36 -19.98 -34.13 -77.73
N PHE A 37 -19.78 -33.92 -76.42
CA PHE A 37 -20.86 -33.73 -75.45
C PHE A 37 -21.31 -32.27 -75.38
N THR A 38 -22.61 -32.01 -75.18
CA THR A 38 -23.16 -30.66 -75.00
C THR A 38 -23.44 -30.38 -73.52
N ARG A 39 -23.32 -29.11 -73.08
CA ARG A 39 -23.68 -28.69 -71.72
C ARG A 39 -25.17 -28.37 -71.57
N GLU A 40 -25.69 -28.48 -70.36
CA GLU A 40 -27.02 -27.98 -70.01
C GLU A 40 -27.04 -26.44 -70.07
N GLY A 41 -28.08 -25.87 -70.69
CA GLY A 41 -28.13 -24.45 -71.05
C GLY A 41 -28.61 -23.56 -69.90
N LEU A 42 -27.77 -22.62 -69.46
CA LEU A 42 -28.17 -21.54 -68.57
C LEU A 42 -28.42 -20.25 -69.38
N HIS A 43 -29.68 -20.04 -69.75
CA HIS A 43 -30.28 -18.78 -70.22
C HIS A 43 -29.91 -18.15 -71.57
N ASN A 44 -28.98 -18.67 -72.37
CA ASN A 44 -28.79 -18.25 -73.77
C ASN A 44 -28.87 -19.44 -74.74
N GLU A 45 -29.70 -19.35 -75.78
CA GLU A 45 -29.93 -20.46 -76.72
C GLU A 45 -28.75 -20.70 -77.68
N GLU A 46 -27.99 -19.66 -78.02
CA GLU A 46 -26.86 -19.74 -78.98
C GLU A 46 -25.71 -20.65 -78.50
N GLU A 47 -25.48 -20.76 -77.18
CA GLU A 47 -24.44 -21.64 -76.62
C GLU A 47 -24.83 -23.13 -76.61
N GLY A 48 -26.11 -23.46 -76.88
CA GLY A 48 -26.66 -24.81 -76.78
C GLY A 48 -26.08 -25.84 -77.77
N ASN A 49 -25.35 -25.38 -78.79
CA ASN A 49 -24.68 -26.23 -79.79
C ASN A 49 -23.16 -26.33 -79.58
N THR A 50 -22.59 -25.65 -78.58
CA THR A 50 -21.16 -25.77 -78.25
C THR A 50 -20.88 -27.15 -77.66
N ARG A 51 -19.88 -27.84 -78.22
CA ARG A 51 -19.44 -29.15 -77.74
C ARG A 51 -18.20 -29.06 -76.86
N TYR A 52 -18.17 -29.92 -75.86
CA TYR A 52 -17.19 -30.01 -74.79
C TYR A 52 -16.63 -31.43 -74.73
N ARG A 53 -15.44 -31.56 -74.15
CA ARG A 53 -14.89 -32.86 -73.75
C ARG A 53 -15.70 -33.38 -72.54
N VAL A 54 -15.63 -34.68 -72.30
CA VAL A 54 -16.30 -35.29 -71.14
C VAL A 54 -15.75 -34.80 -69.80
N ASP A 55 -14.44 -34.51 -69.73
CA ASP A 55 -13.72 -34.01 -68.56
C ASP A 55 -13.80 -32.47 -68.39
N GLU A 56 -14.41 -31.77 -69.34
CA GLU A 56 -14.86 -30.38 -69.19
C GLU A 56 -16.24 -30.28 -68.51
N LEU A 57 -16.91 -31.41 -68.24
CA LEU A 57 -18.31 -31.49 -67.78
C LEU A 57 -18.49 -32.22 -66.45
N TYR A 58 -19.63 -31.98 -65.80
CA TYR A 58 -20.08 -32.59 -64.54
C TYR A 58 -21.37 -33.40 -64.74
N SER A 59 -21.63 -34.37 -63.87
CA SER A 59 -22.89 -35.13 -63.89
C SER A 59 -24.11 -34.25 -63.58
N PRO A 60 -25.31 -34.59 -64.10
CA PRO A 60 -26.53 -33.77 -64.02
C PRO A 60 -27.25 -33.85 -62.67
N VAL A 61 -26.48 -33.69 -61.59
CA VAL A 61 -26.95 -33.73 -60.20
C VAL A 61 -27.31 -32.31 -59.73
N PRO A 62 -28.43 -32.10 -58.98
CA PRO A 62 -28.85 -30.76 -58.52
C PRO A 62 -27.84 -29.98 -57.67
N ILE A 63 -26.78 -30.63 -57.16
CA ILE A 63 -25.69 -29.94 -56.45
C ILE A 63 -24.80 -29.15 -57.42
N PHE A 64 -24.43 -29.72 -58.58
CA PHE A 64 -23.55 -29.07 -59.55
C PHE A 64 -24.28 -27.94 -60.32
N ARG A 65 -25.58 -28.09 -60.55
CA ARG A 65 -26.45 -26.99 -61.04
C ARG A 65 -26.45 -25.78 -60.10
N ARG A 66 -26.58 -26.00 -58.78
CA ARG A 66 -26.53 -24.91 -57.77
C ARG A 66 -25.15 -24.27 -57.64
N LEU A 67 -24.08 -25.01 -57.95
CA LEU A 67 -22.72 -24.48 -58.05
C LEU A 67 -22.44 -23.76 -59.38
N ARG A 68 -23.40 -23.72 -60.32
CA ARG A 68 -23.24 -23.25 -61.72
C ARG A 68 -22.09 -23.92 -62.48
N LEU A 69 -21.74 -25.15 -62.10
CA LEU A 69 -20.73 -25.95 -62.82
C LEU A 69 -21.30 -26.45 -64.16
N PRO A 70 -20.46 -26.64 -65.20
CA PRO A 70 -20.91 -27.05 -66.53
C PRO A 70 -21.40 -28.50 -66.53
N VAL A 71 -22.71 -28.67 -66.32
CA VAL A 71 -23.40 -29.97 -66.32
C VAL A 71 -23.54 -30.51 -67.75
N ILE A 72 -23.35 -31.82 -67.94
CA ILE A 72 -23.66 -32.51 -69.20
C ILE A 72 -25.17 -32.50 -69.49
N LYS A 73 -25.58 -32.12 -70.70
CA LYS A 73 -26.98 -32.15 -71.14
C LYS A 73 -27.45 -33.60 -71.26
N TRP A 74 -28.18 -34.06 -70.24
CA TRP A 74 -28.83 -35.36 -70.24
C TRP A 74 -30.23 -35.28 -70.87
N SER A 75 -30.86 -36.43 -71.15
CA SER A 75 -32.16 -36.48 -71.81
C SER A 75 -33.31 -36.27 -70.83
N GLU A 76 -34.27 -35.41 -71.20
CA GLU A 76 -35.53 -35.17 -70.47
C GLU A 76 -36.38 -36.44 -70.29
N LYS A 77 -36.13 -37.49 -71.11
CA LYS A 77 -36.85 -38.76 -71.08
C LYS A 77 -36.20 -39.84 -70.21
N SER A 78 -35.10 -39.53 -69.51
CA SER A 78 -34.36 -40.54 -68.73
C SER A 78 -33.65 -39.90 -67.55
N GLU A 79 -34.06 -40.25 -66.33
CA GLU A 79 -33.40 -39.78 -65.11
C GLU A 79 -31.94 -40.25 -65.05
N TRP A 80 -31.07 -39.41 -64.47
CA TRP A 80 -29.68 -39.77 -64.25
C TRP A 80 -29.52 -40.65 -63.00
N SER A 81 -28.75 -41.73 -63.14
CA SER A 81 -28.34 -42.56 -62.01
C SER A 81 -26.85 -42.88 -62.09
N ASP A 82 -26.10 -42.54 -61.04
CA ASP A 82 -24.66 -42.80 -60.93
C ASP A 82 -24.30 -44.29 -60.94
N THR A 83 -25.27 -45.18 -60.70
CA THR A 83 -25.06 -46.63 -60.74
C THR A 83 -25.31 -47.23 -62.13
N SER A 84 -25.91 -46.49 -63.07
CA SER A 84 -26.17 -46.94 -64.44
C SER A 84 -24.89 -47.23 -65.23
N SER A 85 -24.96 -48.13 -66.20
CA SER A 85 -23.82 -48.47 -67.05
C SER A 85 -23.35 -47.26 -67.89
N GLY A 86 -24.27 -46.49 -68.47
CA GLY A 86 -23.93 -45.25 -69.18
C GLY A 86 -23.23 -44.20 -68.30
N ALA A 87 -23.63 -44.04 -67.03
CA ALA A 87 -22.90 -43.19 -66.09
C ALA A 87 -21.51 -43.75 -65.75
N ARG A 88 -21.36 -45.07 -65.59
CA ARG A 88 -20.04 -45.71 -65.38
C ARG A 88 -19.12 -45.49 -66.58
N LEU A 89 -19.61 -45.64 -67.80
CA LEU A 89 -18.86 -45.38 -69.03
C LEU A 89 -18.42 -43.91 -69.10
N LEU A 90 -19.33 -42.95 -68.88
CA LEU A 90 -18.98 -41.52 -68.82
C LEU A 90 -17.95 -41.22 -67.73
N TYR A 91 -18.05 -41.86 -66.56
CA TYR A 91 -17.06 -41.71 -65.50
C TYR A 91 -15.71 -42.38 -65.83
N HIS A 92 -15.69 -43.48 -66.59
CA HIS A 92 -14.45 -44.07 -67.12
C HIS A 92 -13.81 -43.19 -68.19
N LEU A 93 -14.64 -42.51 -69.00
CA LEU A 93 -14.23 -41.49 -69.96
C LEU A 93 -13.76 -40.19 -69.27
N GLY A 94 -14.15 -39.94 -68.02
CA GLY A 94 -13.58 -38.86 -67.19
C GLY A 94 -14.54 -37.74 -66.79
N LEU A 95 -15.87 -37.97 -66.87
CA LEU A 95 -16.88 -37.02 -66.38
C LEU A 95 -16.62 -36.68 -64.90
N ASN A 96 -16.66 -35.39 -64.54
CA ASN A 96 -16.31 -34.96 -63.19
C ASN A 96 -17.38 -35.39 -62.17
N ARG A 97 -16.95 -36.17 -61.16
CA ARG A 97 -17.77 -36.62 -60.01
C ARG A 97 -17.86 -35.58 -58.89
N PHE A 98 -16.92 -34.65 -58.85
CA PHE A 98 -16.80 -33.57 -57.89
C PHE A 98 -15.83 -32.52 -58.46
N PRO A 99 -15.96 -31.23 -58.13
CA PRO A 99 -14.97 -30.22 -58.51
C PRO A 99 -13.63 -30.50 -57.85
N SER A 100 -12.53 -30.11 -58.52
CA SER A 100 -11.20 -30.19 -57.91
C SER A 100 -11.08 -29.28 -56.69
N LEU A 101 -10.07 -29.53 -55.84
CA LEU A 101 -9.90 -28.80 -54.58
C LEU A 101 -9.77 -27.28 -54.79
N SER A 102 -8.99 -26.84 -55.78
CA SER A 102 -8.86 -25.43 -56.15
C SER A 102 -10.19 -24.83 -56.61
N GLN A 103 -10.95 -25.54 -57.46
CA GLN A 103 -12.25 -25.07 -57.97
C GLN A 103 -13.31 -24.98 -56.87
N ILE A 104 -13.36 -25.91 -55.92
CA ILE A 104 -14.35 -25.82 -54.83
C ILE A 104 -14.03 -24.65 -53.90
N ILE A 105 -12.75 -24.34 -53.65
CA ILE A 105 -12.35 -23.19 -52.83
C ILE A 105 -12.58 -21.85 -53.56
N GLU A 106 -12.35 -21.79 -54.88
CA GLU A 106 -12.75 -20.66 -55.72
C GLU A 106 -14.27 -20.41 -55.64
N LEU A 107 -15.09 -21.46 -55.74
CA LEU A 107 -16.55 -21.37 -55.57
C LEU A 107 -16.95 -20.97 -54.13
N CYS A 108 -16.17 -21.35 -53.11
CA CYS A 108 -16.36 -20.88 -51.72
C CYS A 108 -15.98 -19.40 -51.52
N SER A 109 -15.23 -18.81 -52.46
CA SER A 109 -14.89 -17.37 -52.53
C SER A 109 -15.84 -16.59 -53.45
N SER A 110 -16.90 -17.23 -53.97
CA SER A 110 -17.85 -16.61 -54.90
C SER A 110 -18.63 -15.45 -54.26
N LYS A 111 -18.86 -14.40 -55.04
CA LYS A 111 -19.76 -13.27 -54.67
C LYS A 111 -21.24 -13.66 -54.69
N ASP A 112 -21.60 -14.76 -55.34
CA ASP A 112 -22.97 -15.28 -55.34
C ASP A 112 -23.19 -16.15 -54.10
N ILE A 113 -24.02 -15.66 -53.16
CA ILE A 113 -24.29 -16.32 -51.89
C ILE A 113 -24.82 -17.75 -52.08
N GLY A 114 -25.69 -18.00 -53.07
CA GLY A 114 -26.26 -19.32 -53.29
C GLY A 114 -25.23 -20.34 -53.77
N VAL A 115 -24.28 -19.90 -54.63
CA VAL A 115 -23.12 -20.70 -55.03
C VAL A 115 -22.18 -20.89 -53.82
N GLN A 116 -21.86 -19.82 -53.11
CA GLN A 116 -20.92 -19.77 -51.97
C GLN A 116 -21.32 -20.74 -50.86
N GLU A 117 -22.58 -20.69 -50.39
CA GLU A 117 -23.05 -21.56 -49.32
C GLU A 117 -23.12 -23.03 -49.75
N THR A 118 -23.49 -23.29 -51.01
CA THR A 118 -23.50 -24.63 -51.59
C THR A 118 -22.06 -25.17 -51.70
N ALA A 119 -21.12 -24.33 -52.12
CA ALA A 119 -19.71 -24.67 -52.26
C ALA A 119 -19.08 -24.99 -50.90
N PHE A 120 -19.29 -24.12 -49.90
CA PHE A 120 -18.77 -24.33 -48.56
C PHE A 120 -19.31 -25.62 -47.95
N LYS A 121 -20.60 -25.93 -48.15
CA LYS A 121 -21.21 -27.21 -47.76
C LYS A 121 -20.63 -28.41 -48.50
N CYS A 122 -20.29 -28.28 -49.78
CA CYS A 122 -19.64 -29.32 -50.56
C CYS A 122 -18.16 -29.54 -50.18
N LEU A 123 -17.43 -28.47 -49.85
CA LEU A 123 -16.07 -28.51 -49.29
C LEU A 123 -16.08 -29.21 -47.93
N TYR A 124 -16.83 -28.68 -46.97
CA TYR A 124 -16.77 -29.10 -45.57
C TYR A 124 -17.23 -30.56 -45.38
N SER A 125 -18.19 -31.02 -46.19
CA SER A 125 -18.63 -32.43 -46.20
C SER A 125 -17.72 -33.35 -47.02
N GLY A 126 -16.77 -32.78 -47.77
CA GLY A 126 -15.82 -33.48 -48.63
C GLY A 126 -14.45 -33.70 -48.00
N LEU A 127 -14.02 -32.87 -47.05
CA LEU A 127 -12.68 -32.90 -46.44
C LEU A 127 -12.19 -34.34 -46.12
N ARG A 128 -12.99 -35.11 -45.38
CA ARG A 128 -12.62 -36.47 -44.95
C ARG A 128 -12.85 -37.59 -45.98
N SER A 129 -13.18 -37.27 -47.24
CA SER A 129 -13.53 -38.27 -48.25
C SER A 129 -13.09 -37.95 -49.69
N ARG A 130 -13.38 -36.73 -50.17
CA ARG A 130 -13.09 -36.24 -51.53
C ARG A 130 -11.86 -35.33 -51.59
N TYR A 131 -11.53 -34.65 -50.49
CA TYR A 131 -10.47 -33.65 -50.40
C TYR A 131 -9.47 -34.00 -49.29
N GLN A 132 -9.02 -35.26 -49.28
CA GLN A 132 -8.12 -35.80 -48.25
C GLN A 132 -6.70 -35.21 -48.34
N ASP A 133 -6.40 -34.60 -49.48
CA ASP A 133 -5.23 -33.83 -49.86
C ASP A 133 -5.27 -32.36 -49.39
N TYR A 134 -6.35 -31.90 -48.75
CA TYR A 134 -6.46 -30.51 -48.29
C TYR A 134 -5.45 -30.17 -47.18
N ASN A 135 -4.54 -29.26 -47.50
CA ASN A 135 -3.65 -28.58 -46.58
C ASN A 135 -4.07 -27.10 -46.42
N PRO A 136 -4.33 -26.59 -45.20
CA PRO A 136 -4.68 -25.18 -44.99
C PRO A 136 -3.65 -24.17 -45.49
N GLU A 137 -2.35 -24.51 -45.48
CA GLU A 137 -1.29 -23.57 -45.88
C GLU A 137 -1.32 -23.26 -47.37
N ASP A 138 -1.76 -24.20 -48.22
CA ASP A 138 -1.86 -24.03 -49.68
C ASP A 138 -2.95 -23.00 -50.06
N PHE A 139 -3.92 -22.77 -49.16
CA PHE A 139 -5.08 -21.89 -49.36
C PHE A 139 -5.15 -20.75 -48.32
N ARG A 140 -4.07 -20.53 -47.56
CA ARG A 140 -4.00 -19.54 -46.46
C ARG A 140 -4.39 -18.12 -46.86
N ASP A 141 -4.21 -17.78 -48.14
CA ASP A 141 -4.43 -16.45 -48.71
C ASP A 141 -5.80 -16.29 -49.40
N ALA A 142 -6.62 -17.35 -49.48
CA ALA A 142 -7.96 -17.29 -50.05
C ALA A 142 -9.01 -16.86 -49.01
N GLU A 143 -9.90 -15.92 -49.37
CA GLU A 143 -11.03 -15.51 -48.53
C GLU A 143 -12.28 -16.38 -48.80
N PHE A 144 -12.37 -17.52 -48.11
CA PHE A 144 -13.45 -18.50 -48.32
C PHE A 144 -14.13 -19.00 -47.04
N ILE A 145 -13.63 -18.66 -45.85
CA ILE A 145 -14.24 -19.03 -44.57
C ILE A 145 -15.35 -18.02 -44.24
N PRO A 146 -16.62 -18.44 -44.05
CA PRO A 146 -17.70 -17.53 -43.65
C PRO A 146 -17.54 -17.11 -42.19
N ALA A 147 -17.20 -15.84 -41.97
CA ALA A 147 -16.90 -15.26 -40.67
C ALA A 147 -17.71 -14.00 -40.37
N GLU A 148 -17.86 -13.65 -39.10
CA GLU A 148 -18.60 -12.47 -38.65
C GLU A 148 -17.95 -11.82 -37.43
N ASN A 149 -18.14 -10.52 -37.31
CA ASN A 149 -17.90 -9.75 -36.09
C ASN A 149 -19.03 -8.72 -35.93
N ASP A 150 -18.87 -7.78 -34.99
CA ASP A 150 -19.89 -6.75 -34.72
C ASP A 150 -20.11 -5.77 -35.90
N SER A 151 -19.28 -5.81 -36.96
CA SER A 151 -19.49 -5.07 -38.22
C SER A 151 -20.24 -5.86 -39.30
N GLY A 152 -20.53 -7.14 -39.07
CA GLY A 152 -21.33 -7.99 -39.97
C GLY A 152 -20.60 -9.25 -40.46
N GLY A 153 -21.26 -9.97 -41.37
CA GLY A 153 -20.73 -11.19 -42.00
C GLY A 153 -19.91 -10.90 -43.26
N SER A 154 -18.77 -11.57 -43.42
CA SER A 154 -17.90 -11.51 -44.59
C SER A 154 -17.21 -12.87 -44.85
N LEU A 155 -16.51 -13.00 -45.98
CA LEU A 155 -15.57 -14.10 -46.19
C LEU A 155 -14.18 -13.66 -45.72
N LYS A 156 -13.42 -14.60 -45.14
CA LYS A 156 -12.10 -14.34 -44.54
C LYS A 156 -11.12 -15.47 -44.78
N LYS A 157 -9.83 -15.17 -44.62
CA LYS A 157 -8.72 -16.14 -44.67
C LYS A 157 -8.75 -17.06 -43.45
N PRO A 158 -8.35 -18.34 -43.55
CA PRO A 158 -8.32 -19.27 -42.40
C PRO A 158 -7.55 -18.72 -41.17
N GLY A 159 -6.44 -18.02 -41.38
CA GLY A 159 -5.62 -17.40 -40.31
C GLY A 159 -6.18 -16.11 -39.69
N GLU A 160 -7.36 -15.66 -40.11
CA GLU A 160 -8.06 -14.46 -39.61
C GLU A 160 -9.34 -14.80 -38.84
N VAL A 161 -9.81 -16.06 -38.90
CA VAL A 161 -11.08 -16.50 -38.29
C VAL A 161 -10.81 -17.40 -37.09
N TYR A 162 -11.64 -17.26 -36.06
CA TYR A 162 -11.56 -18.08 -34.84
C TYR A 162 -12.86 -18.81 -34.51
N SER A 163 -12.78 -20.05 -34.01
CA SER A 163 -13.97 -20.83 -33.61
C SER A 163 -14.49 -20.48 -32.20
N GLY A 164 -13.68 -19.82 -31.36
CA GLY A 164 -14.10 -19.31 -30.05
C GLY A 164 -14.92 -18.02 -30.16
N THR A 165 -16.25 -18.11 -30.06
CA THR A 165 -17.13 -16.93 -30.25
C THR A 165 -16.95 -15.81 -29.23
N GLN A 166 -16.26 -16.05 -28.11
CA GLN A 166 -15.89 -14.99 -27.17
C GLN A 166 -14.96 -13.92 -27.79
N TRP A 167 -14.19 -14.28 -28.83
CA TRP A 167 -13.29 -13.33 -29.49
C TRP A 167 -14.02 -12.27 -30.34
N ARG A 168 -15.29 -12.52 -30.69
CA ARG A 168 -16.18 -11.56 -31.38
C ARG A 168 -16.24 -10.22 -30.65
N ALA A 169 -16.33 -10.28 -29.31
CA ALA A 169 -16.41 -9.09 -28.44
C ALA A 169 -15.12 -8.26 -28.36
N LEU A 170 -13.99 -8.77 -28.89
CA LEU A 170 -12.73 -8.05 -29.07
C LEU A 170 -12.56 -7.57 -30.54
N GLY A 171 -13.61 -7.63 -31.35
CA GLY A 171 -13.60 -7.22 -32.76
C GLY A 171 -13.06 -8.28 -33.74
N PHE A 172 -12.44 -9.36 -33.25
CA PHE A 172 -11.95 -10.44 -34.10
C PHE A 172 -13.08 -11.16 -34.85
N PHE A 173 -12.81 -11.55 -36.09
CA PHE A 173 -13.72 -12.38 -36.88
C PHE A 173 -13.82 -13.79 -36.29
N VAL A 174 -15.04 -14.24 -36.05
CA VAL A 174 -15.34 -15.61 -35.62
C VAL A 174 -16.17 -16.33 -36.66
N VAL A 175 -16.19 -17.66 -36.62
CA VAL A 175 -17.05 -18.48 -37.49
C VAL A 175 -18.51 -18.02 -37.40
N GLN A 176 -19.18 -17.88 -38.56
CA GLN A 176 -20.60 -17.50 -38.61
C GLN A 176 -21.48 -18.49 -37.84
N ASP A 177 -22.37 -17.99 -36.97
CA ASP A 177 -23.14 -18.83 -36.02
C ASP A 177 -23.97 -19.93 -36.73
N ARG A 178 -24.36 -19.75 -38.01
CA ARG A 178 -25.07 -20.79 -38.79
C ARG A 178 -24.22 -22.00 -39.22
N TYR A 179 -22.90 -21.90 -39.18
CA TYR A 179 -21.99 -23.03 -39.46
C TYR A 179 -21.37 -23.61 -38.19
N ARG A 180 -21.34 -22.87 -37.07
CA ARG A 180 -20.63 -23.15 -35.81
C ARG A 180 -20.56 -24.62 -35.35
N SER A 181 -21.60 -25.42 -35.56
CA SER A 181 -21.69 -26.84 -35.16
C SER A 181 -21.10 -27.85 -36.17
N VAL A 182 -20.57 -27.40 -37.31
CA VAL A 182 -20.20 -28.24 -38.47
C VAL A 182 -19.06 -27.60 -39.30
N PRO A 183 -17.97 -28.31 -39.68
CA PRO A 183 -17.34 -29.54 -39.15
C PRO A 183 -16.08 -29.22 -38.28
N PRO A 184 -15.07 -30.11 -38.11
CA PRO A 184 -13.74 -29.73 -37.58
C PRO A 184 -13.13 -28.46 -38.19
N TRP A 185 -13.08 -27.40 -37.39
CA TRP A 185 -12.44 -26.12 -37.69
C TRP A 185 -10.92 -26.22 -37.82
N ASP A 186 -10.33 -27.12 -37.02
CA ASP A 186 -8.93 -27.55 -37.09
C ASP A 186 -8.54 -28.03 -38.49
N GLN A 187 -9.39 -28.85 -39.13
CA GLN A 187 -9.13 -29.36 -40.48
C GLN A 187 -9.25 -28.30 -41.57
N LEU A 188 -9.90 -27.17 -41.31
CA LEU A 188 -9.94 -26.00 -42.21
C LEU A 188 -8.80 -25.01 -41.96
N GLY A 189 -8.00 -25.17 -40.90
CA GLY A 189 -6.99 -24.21 -40.45
C GLY A 189 -7.51 -23.09 -39.54
N VAL A 190 -8.79 -23.12 -39.17
CA VAL A 190 -9.45 -22.12 -38.32
C VAL A 190 -9.11 -22.40 -36.85
N ARG A 191 -8.37 -21.48 -36.22
CA ARG A 191 -7.83 -21.67 -34.85
C ARG A 191 -8.91 -21.41 -33.78
N GLN A 192 -8.75 -21.97 -32.59
CA GLN A 192 -9.69 -21.72 -31.48
C GLN A 192 -9.57 -20.30 -30.89
N HIS A 193 -8.37 -19.71 -30.98
CA HIS A 193 -8.05 -18.39 -30.45
C HIS A 193 -7.03 -17.64 -31.32
N PRO A 194 -6.98 -16.31 -31.23
CA PRO A 194 -5.89 -15.52 -31.78
C PRO A 194 -4.52 -15.93 -31.18
N PRO A 195 -3.41 -15.73 -31.91
CA PRO A 195 -2.08 -15.71 -31.31
C PRO A 195 -1.95 -14.48 -30.39
N VAL A 196 -1.15 -14.58 -29.32
CA VAL A 196 -1.04 -13.47 -28.34
C VAL A 196 -0.45 -12.19 -28.95
N SER A 197 0.39 -12.26 -29.98
CA SER A 197 0.82 -11.06 -30.74
C SER A 197 -0.39 -10.23 -31.18
N LYS A 198 -1.31 -10.79 -31.98
CA LYS A 198 -2.53 -10.10 -32.42
C LYS A 198 -3.40 -9.58 -31.27
N ILE A 199 -3.29 -10.11 -30.05
CA ILE A 199 -4.01 -9.61 -28.86
C ILE A 199 -3.26 -8.42 -28.22
N LEU A 200 -1.92 -8.48 -28.15
CA LEU A 200 -1.09 -7.36 -27.70
C LEU A 200 -1.21 -6.18 -28.67
N ASP A 201 -1.15 -6.44 -29.98
CA ASP A 201 -1.29 -5.44 -31.04
C ASP A 201 -2.65 -4.74 -30.95
N LEU A 202 -3.75 -5.51 -30.80
CA LEU A 202 -5.11 -4.98 -30.58
C LEU A 202 -5.20 -4.09 -29.33
N LEU A 203 -4.56 -4.48 -28.22
CA LEU A 203 -4.58 -3.73 -26.96
C LEU A 203 -3.70 -2.47 -26.99
N GLU A 204 -2.72 -2.42 -27.89
CA GLU A 204 -1.83 -1.27 -28.11
C GLU A 204 -2.43 -0.25 -29.09
N GLU A 205 -3.02 -0.72 -30.20
CA GLU A 205 -3.71 0.13 -31.19
C GLU A 205 -5.12 0.58 -30.72
N THR A 206 -5.85 -0.31 -30.06
CA THR A 206 -7.28 -0.13 -29.71
C THR A 206 -7.63 -0.54 -28.27
N PRO A 207 -7.00 0.04 -27.24
CA PRO A 207 -7.31 -0.23 -25.84
C PRO A 207 -8.80 0.04 -25.49
N PRO A 208 -9.38 -0.71 -24.53
CA PRO A 208 -10.80 -0.64 -24.20
C PRO A 208 -11.16 0.71 -23.54
N ARG A 209 -11.90 1.54 -24.27
CA ARG A 209 -12.16 2.95 -23.90
C ARG A 209 -13.08 3.15 -22.69
N ASP A 210 -13.92 2.16 -22.37
CA ASP A 210 -14.92 2.23 -21.31
C ASP A 210 -14.84 1.06 -20.32
N ARG A 211 -15.43 1.26 -19.14
CA ARG A 211 -15.36 0.32 -18.00
C ARG A 211 -16.10 -0.99 -18.25
N GLU A 212 -17.12 -1.02 -19.09
CA GLU A 212 -17.84 -2.26 -19.42
C GLU A 212 -17.10 -3.09 -20.45
N THR A 213 -16.61 -2.47 -21.53
CA THR A 213 -15.79 -3.13 -22.55
C THR A 213 -14.53 -3.70 -21.91
N ALA A 214 -13.82 -2.93 -21.08
CA ALA A 214 -12.67 -3.40 -20.31
C ALA A 214 -13.03 -4.60 -19.40
N ARG A 215 -14.15 -4.54 -18.66
CA ARG A 215 -14.65 -5.66 -17.85
C ARG A 215 -14.89 -6.92 -18.68
N ARG A 216 -15.46 -6.79 -19.87
CA ARG A 216 -15.74 -7.91 -20.79
C ARG A 216 -14.43 -8.48 -21.36
N TRP A 217 -13.57 -7.63 -21.90
CA TRP A 217 -12.28 -7.99 -22.50
C TRP A 217 -11.36 -8.70 -21.51
N PHE A 218 -11.09 -8.10 -20.35
CA PHE A 218 -10.20 -8.71 -19.34
C PHE A 218 -10.77 -10.02 -18.77
N ALA A 219 -12.09 -10.16 -18.69
CA ALA A 219 -12.71 -11.44 -18.29
C ALA A 219 -12.57 -12.53 -19.36
N ILE A 220 -12.54 -12.18 -20.66
CA ILE A 220 -12.26 -13.09 -21.77
C ILE A 220 -10.79 -13.52 -21.76
N LEU A 221 -9.87 -12.56 -21.61
CA LEU A 221 -8.43 -12.83 -21.53
C LEU A 221 -8.06 -13.66 -20.29
N TYR A 222 -8.75 -13.47 -19.16
CA TYR A 222 -8.61 -14.34 -17.99
C TYR A 222 -8.99 -15.80 -18.29
N ASN A 223 -10.07 -16.03 -19.06
CA ASN A 223 -10.46 -17.38 -19.46
C ASN A 223 -9.41 -18.00 -20.39
N HIS A 224 -8.77 -17.20 -21.25
CA HIS A 224 -7.69 -17.68 -22.14
C HIS A 224 -6.42 -18.07 -21.35
N LEU A 225 -5.99 -17.26 -20.38
CA LEU A 225 -4.92 -17.60 -19.43
C LEU A 225 -5.20 -18.92 -18.70
N SER A 226 -6.39 -19.06 -18.11
CA SER A 226 -6.73 -20.20 -17.24
C SER A 226 -7.06 -21.49 -18.01
N SER A 227 -7.63 -21.41 -19.22
CA SER A 227 -8.03 -22.58 -20.00
C SER A 227 -6.83 -23.42 -20.48
N MET A 228 -5.67 -22.82 -20.73
CA MET A 228 -4.45 -23.56 -21.09
C MET A 228 -3.77 -24.20 -19.88
N SER A 229 -3.84 -23.56 -18.71
CA SER A 229 -3.28 -24.09 -17.45
C SER A 229 -3.99 -25.37 -17.00
N ILE A 230 -5.32 -25.36 -16.93
CA ILE A 230 -6.09 -26.46 -16.32
C ILE A 230 -6.16 -27.71 -17.21
N ALA A 231 -6.22 -27.54 -18.54
CA ALA A 231 -6.44 -28.66 -19.47
C ALA A 231 -5.23 -29.61 -19.63
N LEU A 232 -4.00 -29.13 -19.41
CA LEU A 232 -2.77 -29.88 -19.70
C LEU A 232 -2.03 -30.40 -18.47
N LEU A 233 -2.21 -29.76 -17.30
CA LEU A 233 -1.66 -30.23 -16.01
C LEU A 233 -2.12 -31.66 -15.65
N PHE A 234 -3.28 -32.10 -16.14
CA PHE A 234 -3.80 -33.45 -15.91
C PHE A 234 -3.22 -34.54 -16.84
N PHE A 235 -2.47 -34.18 -17.90
CA PHE A 235 -2.03 -35.13 -18.92
C PHE A 235 -0.51 -35.21 -19.15
N PHE A 236 0.24 -34.09 -19.07
CA PHE A 236 1.67 -34.10 -19.40
C PHE A 236 2.54 -33.24 -18.45
N PRO A 237 3.00 -33.79 -17.30
CA PRO A 237 3.75 -33.06 -16.28
C PRO A 237 5.25 -32.85 -16.61
N ARG A 238 5.66 -32.96 -17.89
CA ARG A 238 7.08 -32.94 -18.34
C ARG A 238 7.30 -32.35 -19.74
N VAL A 239 6.44 -31.45 -20.18
CA VAL A 239 6.69 -30.62 -21.38
C VAL A 239 6.72 -29.17 -20.95
N ASP A 240 7.69 -28.39 -21.43
CA ASP A 240 7.79 -26.94 -21.20
C ASP A 240 6.69 -26.19 -21.97
N ILE A 241 5.46 -26.34 -21.49
CA ILE A 241 4.27 -25.71 -22.05
C ILE A 241 4.26 -24.26 -21.57
N LEU A 242 4.64 -23.34 -22.47
CA LEU A 242 4.52 -21.92 -22.23
C LEU A 242 3.08 -21.55 -21.85
N PRO A 243 2.86 -20.75 -20.78
CA PRO A 243 1.55 -20.18 -20.50
C PRO A 243 1.09 -19.34 -21.69
N ALA A 244 -0.24 -19.25 -21.90
CA ALA A 244 -0.82 -18.63 -23.09
C ALA A 244 -0.27 -17.22 -23.39
N PHE A 245 -0.03 -16.44 -22.33
CA PHE A 245 0.84 -15.26 -22.33
C PHE A 245 2.12 -15.63 -21.58
N SER A 246 3.28 -15.38 -22.17
CA SER A 246 4.59 -15.60 -21.55
C SER A 246 4.96 -14.46 -20.57
N PRO A 247 5.95 -14.64 -19.68
CA PRO A 247 6.41 -13.58 -18.78
C PRO A 247 6.74 -12.22 -19.45
N PRO A 248 7.43 -12.14 -20.62
CA PRO A 248 7.62 -10.86 -21.31
C PRO A 248 6.33 -10.28 -21.89
N ASP A 249 5.34 -11.09 -22.30
CA ASP A 249 4.03 -10.57 -22.76
C ASP A 249 3.28 -9.88 -21.61
N LEU A 250 3.28 -10.49 -20.42
CA LEU A 250 2.73 -9.90 -19.20
C LEU A 250 3.51 -8.65 -18.78
N THR A 251 4.83 -8.63 -18.99
CA THR A 251 5.67 -7.45 -18.74
C THR A 251 5.31 -6.31 -19.70
N LYS A 252 5.09 -6.58 -21.00
CA LYS A 252 4.60 -5.58 -21.96
C LYS A 252 3.24 -5.03 -21.53
N LEU A 253 2.28 -5.92 -21.20
CA LEU A 253 0.96 -5.53 -20.69
C LEU A 253 1.00 -4.69 -19.40
N SER A 254 1.99 -4.89 -18.54
CA SER A 254 2.12 -4.14 -17.29
C SER A 254 2.42 -2.65 -17.47
N GLY A 255 2.99 -2.27 -18.61
CA GLY A 255 3.29 -0.88 -18.99
C GLY A 255 2.34 -0.27 -20.03
N LEU A 256 1.51 -1.07 -20.72
CA LEU A 256 0.57 -0.56 -21.72
C LEU A 256 -0.64 0.12 -21.06
N PRO A 257 -1.08 1.31 -21.54
CA PRO A 257 -2.23 2.03 -20.99
C PRO A 257 -3.56 1.38 -21.43
N ILE A 258 -3.93 0.28 -20.79
CA ILE A 258 -5.12 -0.51 -21.12
C ILE A 258 -6.30 -0.31 -20.15
N VAL A 259 -6.07 0.27 -18.96
CA VAL A 259 -7.08 0.37 -17.90
C VAL A 259 -7.82 1.72 -18.00
N PRO A 260 -9.11 1.76 -18.37
CA PRO A 260 -9.87 3.01 -18.42
C PRO A 260 -10.24 3.50 -17.02
N THR A 261 -9.89 4.75 -16.74
CA THR A 261 -10.12 5.46 -15.48
C THR A 261 -10.70 6.85 -15.75
N GLY A 262 -11.17 7.57 -14.72
CA GLY A 262 -11.81 8.88 -14.89
C GLY A 262 -13.31 8.82 -15.22
N SER A 263 -13.84 9.87 -15.87
CA SER A 263 -15.28 10.02 -16.16
C SER A 263 -15.68 9.35 -17.48
N SER A 264 -16.97 9.07 -17.67
CA SER A 264 -17.53 8.52 -18.93
C SER A 264 -17.26 9.41 -20.15
N ASN A 265 -17.11 10.72 -19.96
CA ASN A 265 -16.89 11.67 -21.05
C ASN A 265 -15.39 11.91 -21.30
N THR A 266 -14.52 11.50 -20.38
CA THR A 266 -13.06 11.73 -20.42
C THR A 266 -12.31 10.52 -19.85
N PRO A 267 -12.35 9.35 -20.53
CA PRO A 267 -11.61 8.18 -20.07
C PRO A 267 -10.10 8.40 -20.22
N ILE A 268 -9.40 8.37 -19.09
CA ILE A 268 -7.93 8.37 -19.02
C ILE A 268 -7.47 6.91 -18.94
N LEU A 269 -6.74 6.46 -19.94
CA LEU A 269 -6.16 5.12 -19.97
C LEU A 269 -4.84 5.10 -19.18
N LEU A 270 -4.70 4.13 -18.28
CA LEU A 270 -3.52 3.96 -17.42
C LEU A 270 -2.97 2.52 -17.47
N PRO A 271 -1.67 2.32 -17.20
CA PRO A 271 -1.09 1.01 -17.09
C PRO A 271 -1.54 0.29 -15.80
N PRO A 272 -1.73 -1.04 -15.80
CA PRO A 272 -2.17 -1.78 -14.61
C PRO A 272 -1.30 -1.52 -13.38
N THR A 273 0.01 -1.34 -13.57
CA THR A 273 1.01 -1.08 -12.52
C THR A 273 0.85 0.25 -11.77
N LYS A 274 0.14 1.24 -12.32
CA LYS A 274 -0.23 2.50 -11.64
C LYS A 274 -1.67 2.47 -11.09
N CYS A 275 -2.34 1.32 -11.12
CA CYS A 275 -3.68 1.12 -10.57
C CYS A 275 -3.67 0.13 -9.38
N TYR A 276 -4.66 0.29 -8.49
CA TYR A 276 -4.86 -0.54 -7.31
C TYR A 276 -6.23 -1.21 -7.34
N LEU A 277 -6.37 -2.40 -6.76
CA LEU A 277 -7.66 -3.07 -6.63
C LEU A 277 -8.55 -2.34 -5.59
N ASP A 278 -9.75 -1.93 -6.00
CA ASP A 278 -10.73 -1.36 -5.05
C ASP A 278 -11.41 -2.47 -4.23
N GLN A 279 -11.02 -2.55 -2.96
CA GLN A 279 -11.52 -3.49 -1.96
C GLN A 279 -12.53 -2.87 -0.96
N GLY A 280 -12.95 -1.61 -1.17
CA GLY A 280 -13.95 -0.93 -0.33
C GLY A 280 -13.38 0.28 0.44
N PRO A 281 -13.69 0.44 1.75
CA PRO A 281 -13.33 1.64 2.49
C PRO A 281 -11.81 1.81 2.60
N LYS A 282 -11.33 3.00 2.25
CA LYS A 282 -9.92 3.37 2.12
C LYS A 282 -9.66 4.73 2.78
N PRO A 283 -8.44 5.01 3.30
CA PRO A 283 -8.12 6.30 3.89
C PRO A 283 -8.38 7.47 2.92
N PRO A 284 -8.86 8.63 3.39
CA PRO A 284 -9.23 9.75 2.52
C PRO A 284 -8.03 10.32 1.75
N LEU A 285 -6.83 10.27 2.34
CA LEU A 285 -5.58 10.60 1.65
C LEU A 285 -5.29 9.61 0.51
N HIS A 286 -5.35 8.30 0.79
CA HIS A 286 -5.05 7.27 -0.21
C HIS A 286 -6.00 7.38 -1.41
N ALA A 287 -7.28 7.71 -1.17
CA ALA A 287 -8.29 7.92 -2.20
C ALA A 287 -8.01 9.12 -3.14
N GLN A 288 -7.12 10.05 -2.75
CA GLN A 288 -6.73 11.23 -3.52
C GLN A 288 -5.33 11.09 -4.15
N LEU A 289 -4.45 10.26 -3.55
CA LEU A 289 -3.12 9.95 -4.10
C LEU A 289 -3.15 8.83 -5.14
N PHE A 290 -3.97 7.79 -4.93
CA PHE A 290 -3.91 6.54 -5.70
C PHE A 290 -5.22 6.23 -6.43
N ILE A 291 -5.10 5.61 -7.60
CA ILE A 291 -6.24 5.29 -8.47
C ILE A 291 -6.66 3.84 -8.25
N PHE A 292 -7.89 3.66 -7.79
CA PHE A 292 -8.48 2.36 -7.47
C PHE A 292 -9.50 1.94 -8.52
N VAL A 293 -9.45 0.67 -8.93
CA VAL A 293 -10.28 0.10 -10.00
C VAL A 293 -10.85 -1.25 -9.60
N ASN A 294 -12.04 -1.56 -10.11
CA ASN A 294 -12.68 -2.86 -9.94
C ASN A 294 -13.62 -3.12 -11.12
N PHE A 295 -13.33 -4.15 -11.91
CA PHE A 295 -14.04 -4.50 -13.13
C PHE A 295 -14.91 -5.75 -12.92
N SER A 296 -14.31 -6.86 -12.46
CA SER A 296 -14.97 -8.08 -11.97
C SER A 296 -13.90 -9.03 -11.42
N ALA A 297 -14.25 -10.06 -10.64
CA ALA A 297 -13.27 -11.03 -10.13
C ALA A 297 -12.32 -11.57 -11.23
N LYS A 298 -12.85 -12.05 -12.36
CA LYS A 298 -12.04 -12.53 -13.50
C LYS A 298 -11.16 -11.44 -14.12
N ALA A 299 -11.75 -10.27 -14.38
CA ALA A 299 -11.02 -9.14 -14.97
C ALA A 299 -9.88 -8.63 -14.06
N ASN A 300 -10.15 -8.56 -12.75
CA ASN A 300 -9.19 -8.12 -11.74
C ASN A 300 -8.05 -9.15 -11.60
N SER A 301 -8.33 -10.46 -11.73
CA SER A 301 -7.28 -11.49 -11.76
C SER A 301 -6.40 -11.42 -13.02
N PHE A 302 -6.96 -11.12 -14.20
CA PHE A 302 -6.16 -10.85 -15.41
C PHE A 302 -5.26 -9.61 -15.20
N LEU A 303 -5.83 -8.51 -14.69
CA LEU A 303 -5.07 -7.30 -14.40
C LEU A 303 -3.99 -7.53 -13.32
N GLY A 304 -4.25 -8.38 -12.32
CA GLY A 304 -3.27 -8.80 -11.32
C GLY A 304 -2.08 -9.55 -11.94
N ALA A 305 -2.32 -10.44 -12.90
CA ALA A 305 -1.26 -11.06 -13.70
C ALA A 305 -0.49 -10.04 -14.58
N CYS A 306 -1.10 -8.90 -14.89
CA CYS A 306 -0.47 -7.75 -15.56
C CYS A 306 0.11 -6.71 -14.57
N GLY A 307 0.21 -7.01 -13.27
CA GLY A 307 0.83 -6.12 -12.28
C GLY A 307 -0.08 -5.12 -11.57
N LEU A 308 -1.42 -5.27 -11.64
CA LEU A 308 -2.35 -4.50 -10.79
C LEU A 308 -2.07 -4.76 -9.31
N LYS A 309 -1.80 -3.70 -8.54
CA LYS A 309 -1.43 -3.82 -7.12
C LYS A 309 -2.67 -4.12 -6.27
N ASN A 310 -2.63 -5.21 -5.48
CA ASN A 310 -3.77 -5.62 -4.64
C ASN A 310 -4.10 -4.60 -3.54
N ARG A 311 -3.10 -3.89 -3.01
CA ARG A 311 -3.23 -2.84 -1.99
C ARG A 311 -2.12 -1.81 -2.16
N VAL A 312 -2.33 -0.60 -1.65
CA VAL A 312 -1.26 0.37 -1.45
C VAL A 312 -0.32 -0.15 -0.36
N SER A 313 0.97 -0.18 -0.65
CA SER A 313 2.06 -0.52 0.27
C SER A 313 2.73 0.75 0.85
N ILE A 314 3.62 0.59 1.83
CA ILE A 314 4.36 1.74 2.37
C ILE A 314 5.44 2.25 1.41
N GLU A 315 5.99 1.38 0.55
CA GLU A 315 6.85 1.75 -0.58
C GLU A 315 6.11 2.70 -1.53
N ASP A 316 4.86 2.39 -1.90
CA ASP A 316 4.04 3.25 -2.77
C ASP A 316 3.79 4.65 -2.17
N ILE A 317 3.65 4.72 -0.84
CA ILE A 317 3.45 5.98 -0.10
C ILE A 317 4.77 6.78 -0.06
N ALA A 318 5.90 6.10 0.15
CA ALA A 318 7.22 6.71 0.08
C ALA A 318 7.56 7.21 -1.34
N GLU A 319 7.28 6.44 -2.40
CA GLU A 319 7.45 6.86 -3.79
C GLU A 319 6.66 8.16 -4.08
N VAL A 320 5.38 8.24 -3.71
CA VAL A 320 4.56 9.44 -3.95
C VAL A 320 5.04 10.64 -3.13
N LEU A 321 5.51 10.43 -1.90
CA LEU A 321 6.14 11.46 -1.07
C LEU A 321 7.45 11.98 -1.71
N ILE A 322 8.24 11.11 -2.34
CA ILE A 322 9.47 11.47 -3.07
C ILE A 322 9.15 12.18 -4.40
N GLU A 323 8.06 11.78 -5.09
CA GLU A 323 7.60 12.41 -6.34
C GLU A 323 7.13 13.86 -6.12
N ASN A 324 6.28 14.12 -5.10
CA ASN A 324 5.80 15.47 -4.80
C ASN A 324 5.42 15.66 -3.30
N PRO A 325 6.36 16.10 -2.44
CA PRO A 325 6.15 16.17 -0.99
C PRO A 325 5.21 17.30 -0.56
N GLU A 326 5.24 18.45 -1.23
CA GLU A 326 4.34 19.58 -0.93
C GLU A 326 2.87 19.17 -1.17
N ARG A 327 2.58 18.55 -2.30
CA ARG A 327 1.24 18.02 -2.59
C ARG A 327 0.84 16.91 -1.61
N PHE A 328 1.78 16.08 -1.17
CA PHE A 328 1.50 15.07 -0.14
C PHE A 328 1.12 15.73 1.20
N PHE A 329 1.83 16.78 1.61
CA PHE A 329 1.57 17.57 2.82
C PHE A 329 0.20 18.27 2.78
N GLU A 330 -0.13 18.91 1.66
CA GLU A 330 -1.45 19.53 1.44
C GLU A 330 -2.58 18.50 1.57
N LEU A 331 -2.49 17.38 0.83
CA LEU A 331 -3.53 16.35 0.80
C LEU A 331 -3.65 15.58 2.12
N ALA A 332 -2.57 15.51 2.92
CA ALA A 332 -2.61 14.95 4.27
C ALA A 332 -3.34 15.86 5.28
N GLY A 333 -3.63 17.11 4.94
CA GLY A 333 -4.22 18.10 5.84
C GLY A 333 -3.18 18.92 6.63
N GLY A 334 -1.98 19.08 6.08
CA GLY A 334 -0.88 19.80 6.72
C GLY A 334 -0.18 19.01 7.83
N TYR A 335 0.45 19.74 8.76
CA TYR A 335 1.42 19.21 9.72
C TYR A 335 0.97 17.96 10.49
N GLU A 336 -0.15 18.02 11.21
CA GLU A 336 -0.63 16.89 12.04
C GLU A 336 -0.94 15.63 11.22
N GLY A 337 -1.57 15.80 10.06
CA GLY A 337 -1.88 14.69 9.16
C GLY A 337 -0.62 14.11 8.50
N PHE A 338 0.32 14.96 8.11
CA PHE A 338 1.63 14.53 7.63
C PHE A 338 2.39 13.70 8.69
N LEU A 339 2.38 14.12 9.95
CA LEU A 339 3.01 13.36 11.04
C LEU A 339 2.37 11.98 11.27
N VAL A 340 1.05 11.86 11.08
CA VAL A 340 0.35 10.56 11.14
C VAL A 340 0.83 9.60 10.04
N GLU A 341 1.08 10.09 8.83
CA GLU A 341 1.62 9.25 7.74
C GLU A 341 3.12 8.98 7.92
N LEU A 342 3.91 9.98 8.31
CA LEU A 342 5.32 9.85 8.62
C LEU A 342 5.57 8.80 9.71
N ARG A 343 4.70 8.71 10.73
CA ARG A 343 4.72 7.65 11.74
C ARG A 343 4.57 6.24 11.14
N LYS A 344 3.74 6.06 10.10
CA LYS A 344 3.58 4.76 9.41
C LYS A 344 4.82 4.43 8.58
N ILE A 345 5.33 5.39 7.81
CA ILE A 345 6.54 5.26 6.99
C ILE A 345 7.72 4.85 7.88
N ALA A 346 7.89 5.52 9.01
CA ALA A 346 8.91 5.18 10.00
C ALA A 346 8.72 3.79 10.63
N TYR A 347 7.49 3.46 11.07
CA TYR A 347 7.18 2.18 11.73
C TYR A 347 7.36 0.97 10.80
N GLN A 348 7.08 1.14 9.50
CA GLN A 348 7.27 0.12 8.48
C GLN A 348 8.51 0.37 7.60
N SER A 349 9.51 1.09 8.09
CA SER A 349 10.70 1.47 7.29
C SER A 349 11.54 0.28 6.81
N GLN A 350 11.42 -0.88 7.49
CA GLN A 350 11.99 -2.17 7.05
C GLN A 350 11.31 -2.77 5.80
N ASP A 351 10.07 -2.36 5.50
CA ASP A 351 9.29 -2.80 4.34
C ASP A 351 9.54 -1.89 3.10
N ILE A 352 10.37 -0.84 3.26
CA ILE A 352 10.76 0.13 2.22
C ILE A 352 12.10 -0.31 1.60
N SER A 353 12.27 -0.15 0.29
CA SER A 353 13.52 -0.54 -0.38
C SER A 353 14.67 0.42 -0.05
N ASN A 354 15.91 -0.11 -0.01
CA ASN A 354 17.12 0.71 0.24
C ASN A 354 17.32 1.82 -0.81
N ASP A 355 16.87 1.61 -2.05
CA ASP A 355 16.90 2.63 -3.12
C ASP A 355 15.88 3.74 -2.85
N THR A 356 14.66 3.39 -2.42
CA THR A 356 13.65 4.36 -1.98
C THR A 356 14.08 5.14 -0.72
N LEU A 357 14.67 4.48 0.28
CA LEU A 357 15.27 5.16 1.45
C LEU A 357 16.42 6.11 1.03
N HIS A 358 17.31 5.68 0.13
CA HIS A 358 18.37 6.55 -0.40
C HIS A 358 17.82 7.74 -1.20
N LYS A 359 16.74 7.55 -1.96
CA LYS A 359 16.01 8.65 -2.61
C LYS A 359 15.42 9.62 -1.59
N MET A 360 14.88 9.15 -0.46
CA MET A 360 14.35 10.01 0.62
C MET A 360 15.43 10.85 1.32
N SER A 361 16.64 10.31 1.52
CA SER A 361 17.71 11.07 2.19
C SER A 361 18.36 12.11 1.26
N CYS A 362 18.50 11.79 -0.04
CA CYS A 362 19.16 12.66 -1.02
C CYS A 362 18.24 13.70 -1.70
N ARG A 363 16.92 13.55 -1.65
CA ARG A 363 15.95 14.52 -2.21
C ARG A 363 15.34 15.38 -1.09
N PRO A 364 14.83 16.58 -1.40
CA PRO A 364 14.09 17.39 -0.43
C PRO A 364 12.76 16.72 -0.11
N THR A 365 12.76 15.82 0.87
CA THR A 365 11.65 14.89 1.18
C THR A 365 11.38 14.81 2.68
N LEU A 366 12.31 15.26 3.51
CA LEU A 366 12.18 15.27 4.97
C LEU A 366 11.64 16.62 5.43
N LEU A 367 10.67 16.57 6.36
CA LEU A 367 10.01 17.76 6.87
C LEU A 367 10.86 18.41 7.95
N GLY A 368 11.58 19.47 7.60
CA GLY A 368 12.25 20.33 8.54
C GLY A 368 11.28 21.33 9.18
N VAL A 369 11.42 21.55 10.48
CA VAL A 369 10.72 22.58 11.25
C VAL A 369 11.72 23.63 11.72
N CYS A 370 11.51 24.92 11.44
CA CYS A 370 12.33 26.03 11.96
C CYS A 370 11.45 27.01 12.75
N ARG A 371 11.96 27.59 13.85
CA ARG A 371 11.24 28.68 14.52
C ARG A 371 11.58 30.00 13.83
N LYS A 372 10.55 30.80 13.54
CA LYS A 372 10.73 32.18 13.10
C LYS A 372 10.13 33.15 14.10
N LYS A 373 10.85 34.25 14.32
CA LYS A 373 10.40 35.38 15.12
C LYS A 373 9.93 36.48 14.19
N THR A 374 8.63 36.53 13.93
CA THR A 374 8.00 37.55 13.10
C THR A 374 8.11 38.91 13.79
N GLU A 375 8.67 39.91 13.10
CA GLU A 375 8.86 41.25 13.68
C GLU A 375 7.51 41.85 14.11
N GLY A 376 7.48 42.43 15.32
CA GLY A 376 6.27 42.99 15.92
C GLY A 376 5.36 41.99 16.65
N GLN A 377 5.62 40.68 16.62
CA GLN A 377 4.86 39.68 17.40
C GLN A 377 5.66 39.08 18.56
N SER A 378 4.96 38.74 19.65
CA SER A 378 5.51 38.03 20.82
C SER A 378 5.44 36.51 20.71
N ARG A 379 4.78 36.00 19.67
CA ARG A 379 4.63 34.57 19.38
C ARG A 379 5.71 34.11 18.41
N TRP A 380 6.21 32.89 18.60
CA TRP A 380 7.04 32.21 17.61
C TRP A 380 6.16 31.51 16.59
N ASP A 381 6.44 31.75 15.31
CA ASP A 381 5.84 31.02 14.20
C ASP A 381 6.74 29.84 13.82
N TYR A 382 6.15 28.82 13.19
CA TYR A 382 6.87 27.63 12.72
C TYR A 382 6.88 27.59 11.19
N GLU A 383 8.08 27.65 10.61
CA GLU A 383 8.28 27.39 9.18
C GLU A 383 8.48 25.90 8.96
N HIS A 384 7.64 25.35 8.08
CA HIS A 384 7.72 23.98 7.59
C HIS A 384 8.37 24.01 6.21
N ARG A 385 9.34 23.12 5.95
CA ARG A 385 9.98 23.02 4.63
C ARG A 385 10.50 21.62 4.37
N PHE A 386 10.34 21.14 3.14
CA PHE A 386 10.97 19.90 2.69
C PHE A 386 12.44 20.09 2.33
N LEU A 387 13.29 19.21 2.88
CA LEU A 387 14.74 19.33 2.93
C LEU A 387 15.41 17.96 2.81
N THR A 388 16.71 17.96 2.49
CA THR A 388 17.53 16.74 2.46
C THR A 388 17.99 16.34 3.87
N ALA A 389 18.45 15.09 4.05
CA ALA A 389 18.93 14.61 5.34
C ALA A 389 20.14 15.41 5.90
N GLN A 390 20.92 16.07 5.05
CA GLN A 390 22.05 16.90 5.47
C GLN A 390 21.63 18.29 6.00
N GLU A 391 20.39 18.72 5.70
CA GLU A 391 19.86 20.04 6.07
C GLU A 391 18.95 20.01 7.31
N VAL A 392 18.50 18.81 7.74
CA VAL A 392 17.67 18.60 8.92
C VAL A 392 18.51 18.07 10.08
N THR A 393 18.43 18.73 11.23
CA THR A 393 19.16 18.35 12.44
C THR A 393 18.25 17.64 13.44
N ILE A 394 18.74 16.58 14.09
CA ILE A 394 18.06 15.95 15.22
C ILE A 394 18.46 16.68 16.50
N VAL A 395 17.48 17.25 17.21
CA VAL A 395 17.72 17.96 18.48
C VAL A 395 17.87 16.95 19.62
N ASP A 396 19.08 16.88 20.16
CA ASP A 396 19.44 16.07 21.33
C ASP A 396 19.95 16.91 22.53
N ASP A 397 20.52 18.09 22.29
CA ASP A 397 20.80 19.10 23.33
C ASP A 397 19.77 20.25 23.29
N VAL A 398 19.01 20.40 24.37
CA VAL A 398 17.96 21.42 24.51
C VAL A 398 18.53 22.83 24.67
N ASN A 399 19.71 22.98 25.27
CA ASN A 399 20.35 24.27 25.49
C ASN A 399 20.88 24.81 24.15
N ASP A 400 21.54 23.95 23.37
CA ASP A 400 22.01 24.29 22.02
C ASP A 400 20.84 24.58 21.08
N TYR A 401 19.73 23.83 21.18
CA TYR A 401 18.54 24.15 20.40
C TYR A 401 17.97 25.52 20.74
N GLN A 402 17.89 25.93 22.01
CA GLN A 402 17.43 27.28 22.36
C GLN A 402 18.29 28.38 21.71
N LEU A 403 19.61 28.16 21.63
CA LEU A 403 20.58 29.12 21.08
C LEU A 403 20.53 29.28 19.56
N PHE A 404 20.12 28.24 18.82
CA PHE A 404 20.13 28.18 17.36
C PHE A 404 18.77 27.87 16.70
N SER A 405 17.67 27.81 17.47
CA SER A 405 16.33 27.44 16.95
C SER A 405 15.76 28.37 15.87
N ASP A 406 16.34 29.56 15.73
CA ASP A 406 16.07 30.57 14.70
C ASP A 406 16.90 30.37 13.40
N CYS A 407 17.90 29.49 13.43
CA CYS A 407 18.91 29.29 12.37
C CYS A 407 18.93 27.86 11.77
N LEU A 408 18.22 26.90 12.37
CA LEU A 408 18.23 25.50 11.97
C LEU A 408 16.84 24.91 11.76
N PHE A 409 16.73 23.98 10.82
CA PHE A 409 15.57 23.13 10.66
C PHE A 409 15.79 21.84 11.46
N ASN A 410 14.86 21.50 12.36
CA ASN A 410 14.91 20.29 13.16
C ASN A 410 13.88 19.26 12.69
N ALA A 411 14.18 17.98 12.96
CA ALA A 411 13.23 16.88 12.76
C ALA A 411 12.01 17.06 13.69
N PRO A 412 10.78 16.69 13.27
CA PRO A 412 9.57 16.98 14.04
C PRO A 412 9.56 16.35 15.44
N GLN A 413 9.41 17.20 16.47
CA GLN A 413 9.46 16.82 17.88
C GLN A 413 8.10 16.32 18.39
N GLU A 414 7.90 15.00 18.48
CA GLU A 414 6.70 14.42 19.09
C GLU A 414 6.90 14.10 20.58
N GLU A 415 6.31 14.93 21.45
CA GLU A 415 6.34 14.78 22.92
C GLU A 415 5.84 13.40 23.45
N ALA A 416 5.07 12.67 22.66
CA ALA A 416 4.61 11.32 23.00
C ALA A 416 5.73 10.26 22.88
N ILE A 417 6.67 10.45 21.95
CA ILE A 417 7.68 9.45 21.60
C ILE A 417 8.80 9.38 22.65
N GLU A 418 9.25 10.52 23.20
CA GLU A 418 10.30 10.53 24.25
C GLU A 418 9.84 9.79 25.52
N ARG A 419 8.57 9.96 25.91
CA ARG A 419 8.02 9.35 27.13
C ARG A 419 7.77 7.84 27.00
N ALA A 420 7.37 7.37 25.82
CA ALA A 420 7.10 5.96 25.58
C ALA A 420 8.36 5.07 25.68
N CYS A 421 9.53 5.61 25.31
CA CYS A 421 10.77 4.85 25.21
C CYS A 421 11.45 4.53 26.56
N ARG A 422 10.88 4.91 27.71
CA ARG A 422 11.48 4.76 29.05
C ARG A 422 11.03 3.54 29.87
N VAL A 423 10.02 2.77 29.44
CA VAL A 423 9.24 1.94 30.38
C VAL A 423 9.65 0.45 30.46
N ASN A 424 10.31 -0.14 29.45
CA ASN A 424 10.73 -1.55 29.50
C ASN A 424 12.23 -1.76 29.23
N LEU A 425 12.86 -2.52 30.13
CA LEU A 425 14.21 -3.06 29.99
C LEU A 425 14.18 -4.35 29.17
N LEU A 426 15.19 -4.51 28.30
CA LEU A 426 15.39 -5.61 27.35
C LEU A 426 14.35 -5.68 26.21
N GLN A 427 14.86 -5.96 25.00
CA GLN A 427 14.11 -6.07 23.73
C GLN A 427 13.26 -4.83 23.36
N LEU A 428 13.92 -3.78 22.83
CA LEU A 428 13.38 -2.87 21.80
C LEU A 428 14.46 -1.86 21.34
N PHE A 429 15.39 -2.32 20.49
CA PHE A 429 16.15 -1.37 19.68
C PHE A 429 15.21 -0.82 18.58
N THR A 430 15.27 0.49 18.33
CA THR A 430 14.53 1.22 17.27
C THR A 430 13.00 0.98 17.19
N GLN A 431 12.24 1.51 18.16
CA GLN A 431 10.83 1.94 17.95
C GLN A 431 10.56 3.37 18.47
N SER A 432 11.46 4.29 18.18
CA SER A 432 11.21 5.74 18.27
C SER A 432 10.94 6.26 16.86
N GLY A 433 9.70 6.10 16.37
CA GLY A 433 9.32 6.23 14.95
C GLY A 433 10.03 7.33 14.18
N SER A 434 9.53 8.57 14.25
CA SER A 434 10.06 9.69 13.44
C SER A 434 11.57 9.92 13.67
N ILE A 435 12.01 10.07 14.93
CA ILE A 435 13.41 10.45 15.24
C ILE A 435 14.41 9.35 14.82
N GLY A 436 14.09 8.08 15.05
CA GLY A 436 14.94 6.95 14.62
C GLY A 436 15.00 6.81 13.09
N PHE A 437 13.92 7.17 12.39
CA PHE A 437 13.86 7.17 10.94
C PHE A 437 14.68 8.32 10.31
N TYR A 438 14.65 9.52 10.90
CA TYR A 438 15.52 10.62 10.44
C TYR A 438 17.00 10.28 10.67
N ALA A 439 17.32 9.60 11.79
CA ALA A 439 18.67 9.11 12.05
C ALA A 439 19.12 8.02 11.06
N SER A 440 18.26 7.05 10.72
CA SER A 440 18.61 5.99 9.75
C SER A 440 18.74 6.53 8.31
N LEU A 441 18.08 7.64 7.98
CA LEU A 441 18.27 8.38 6.73
C LEU A 441 19.50 9.31 6.74
N GLY A 442 20.26 9.37 7.84
CA GLY A 442 21.53 10.11 7.93
C GLY A 442 21.42 11.57 8.42
N CYS A 443 20.31 11.96 9.06
CA CYS A 443 20.21 13.28 9.70
C CYS A 443 21.18 13.37 10.90
N SER A 444 21.89 14.50 11.01
CA SER A 444 22.92 14.69 12.05
C SER A 444 22.32 15.14 13.38
N TYR A 445 22.90 14.69 14.50
CA TYR A 445 22.56 15.17 15.84
C TYR A 445 23.15 16.56 16.12
N LEU A 446 22.41 17.41 16.83
CA LEU A 446 22.81 18.80 17.09
C LEU A 446 24.13 18.88 17.86
N SER A 447 24.32 18.02 18.87
CA SER A 447 25.58 17.88 19.62
C SER A 447 26.81 17.56 18.77
N THR A 448 26.62 16.98 17.58
CA THR A 448 27.70 16.64 16.64
C THR A 448 28.01 17.79 15.68
N VAL A 449 27.05 18.69 15.45
CA VAL A 449 27.17 19.82 14.51
C VAL A 449 27.60 21.13 15.21
N VAL A 450 27.30 21.27 16.51
CA VAL A 450 27.72 22.42 17.31
C VAL A 450 29.13 22.20 17.86
N GLN A 451 30.09 23.03 17.43
CA GLN A 451 31.43 23.08 18.00
C GLN A 451 31.48 24.08 19.16
N GLU A 452 31.83 23.60 20.35
CA GLU A 452 32.03 24.43 21.54
C GLU A 452 33.51 24.80 21.70
N ARG A 453 33.81 26.09 21.92
CA ARG A 453 35.16 26.61 22.13
C ARG A 453 35.17 27.58 23.31
N CYS A 454 36.07 27.35 24.26
CA CYS A 454 36.24 28.23 25.41
C CYS A 454 37.47 29.11 25.24
N HIS A 455 37.31 30.42 25.44
CA HIS A 455 38.38 31.40 25.41
C HIS A 455 38.80 31.82 26.84
N ASP A 456 39.98 32.41 26.95
CA ASP A 456 40.46 33.19 28.11
C ASP A 456 40.48 32.50 29.50
N LEU A 457 40.66 31.17 29.53
CA LEU A 457 40.87 30.39 30.76
C LEU A 457 42.25 30.66 31.41
N HIS A 458 42.42 31.85 31.98
CA HIS A 458 43.56 32.21 32.83
C HIS A 458 43.24 32.00 34.31
N GLU A 459 44.11 31.29 35.01
CA GLU A 459 43.91 30.88 36.40
C GLU A 459 44.09 32.04 37.39
N MET A 460 43.13 32.20 38.29
CA MET A 460 43.13 33.23 39.34
C MET A 460 43.02 32.59 40.72
N GLN A 461 43.56 33.27 41.73
CA GLN A 461 43.37 32.87 43.13
C GLN A 461 41.90 33.07 43.55
N ASP A 462 41.20 31.98 43.85
CA ASP A 462 39.84 31.96 44.40
C ASP A 462 39.60 30.70 45.23
N THR A 463 40.38 30.56 46.30
CA THR A 463 40.48 29.29 47.02
C THR A 463 39.17 28.88 47.69
N GLU A 464 38.38 29.82 48.21
CA GLU A 464 37.16 29.53 48.98
C GLU A 464 36.03 28.97 48.11
N THR A 465 35.63 29.68 47.06
CA THR A 465 34.54 29.27 46.14
C THR A 465 34.88 27.97 45.41
N CYS A 466 36.15 27.77 45.03
CA CYS A 466 36.60 26.55 44.38
C CYS A 466 36.55 25.34 45.32
N LEU A 467 36.98 25.49 46.58
CA LEU A 467 36.90 24.43 47.59
C LEU A 467 35.44 24.11 48.00
N GLU A 468 34.57 25.12 48.09
CA GLU A 468 33.14 24.94 48.34
C GLU A 468 32.51 24.06 47.24
N VAL A 469 32.75 24.40 45.96
CA VAL A 469 32.21 23.66 44.82
C VAL A 469 32.88 22.28 44.69
N GLN A 470 34.18 22.15 44.89
CA GLN A 470 34.91 20.89 44.82
C GLN A 470 34.43 19.88 45.88
N SER A 471 34.31 20.31 47.14
CA SER A 471 33.83 19.45 48.22
C SER A 471 32.37 19.04 48.01
N ARG A 472 31.49 19.99 47.65
CA ARG A 472 30.08 19.73 47.34
C ARG A 472 29.88 18.77 46.16
N ILE A 473 30.71 18.82 45.12
CA ILE A 473 30.66 17.83 44.02
C ILE A 473 31.11 16.45 44.51
N LEU A 474 32.24 16.36 45.22
CA LEU A 474 32.78 15.07 45.71
C LEU A 474 31.85 14.40 46.73
N GLU A 475 31.14 15.18 47.55
CA GLU A 475 30.12 14.70 48.49
C GLU A 475 28.84 14.19 47.80
N ARG A 476 28.38 14.89 46.76
CA ARG A 476 27.02 14.69 46.21
C ARG A 476 26.95 13.93 44.90
N LEU A 477 28.01 13.93 44.09
CA LEU A 477 28.03 13.16 42.85
C LEU A 477 27.87 11.64 43.10
N PRO A 478 28.47 11.01 44.14
CA PRO A 478 28.21 9.60 44.43
C PRO A 478 26.74 9.30 44.72
N LEU A 479 26.04 10.18 45.46
CA LEU A 479 24.61 10.04 45.77
C LEU A 479 23.74 10.12 44.50
N PHE A 480 24.10 11.01 43.57
CA PHE A 480 23.48 11.10 42.26
C PHE A 480 23.70 9.80 41.45
N ILE A 481 24.94 9.32 41.34
CA ILE A 481 25.26 8.11 40.55
C ILE A 481 24.60 6.85 41.12
N GLN A 482 24.51 6.70 42.45
CA GLN A 482 23.84 5.57 43.10
C GLN A 482 22.35 5.48 42.70
N LYS A 483 21.71 6.63 42.47
CA LYS A 483 20.27 6.74 42.17
C LYS A 483 19.96 6.86 40.67
N TYR A 484 20.88 7.38 39.87
CA TYR A 484 20.70 7.58 38.43
C TYR A 484 20.99 6.29 37.65
N THR A 485 20.01 5.38 37.64
CA THR A 485 20.11 4.06 36.98
C THR A 485 19.90 4.09 35.46
N ASP A 486 19.42 5.21 34.90
CA ASP A 486 19.15 5.41 33.47
C ASP A 486 20.37 5.19 32.56
N SER A 487 21.60 5.42 33.05
CA SER A 487 22.85 5.28 32.29
C SER A 487 24.04 5.07 33.22
N LYS A 488 24.95 4.17 32.85
CA LYS A 488 26.23 4.01 33.55
C LYS A 488 27.20 5.10 33.09
N PRO A 489 28.07 5.64 33.97
CA PRO A 489 29.16 6.50 33.55
C PRO A 489 30.12 5.79 32.60
N GLU A 490 30.49 6.48 31.53
CA GLU A 490 31.52 6.04 30.58
C GLU A 490 32.92 6.46 31.06
N ALA A 491 33.00 7.59 31.76
CA ALA A 491 34.22 8.12 32.36
C ALA A 491 34.38 7.74 33.84
N MET A 492 35.61 7.87 34.34
CA MET A 492 35.92 7.68 35.76
C MET A 492 35.18 8.73 36.61
N ILE A 493 34.39 8.26 37.58
CA ILE A 493 33.72 9.14 38.55
C ILE A 493 34.80 9.79 39.43
N PRO A 494 34.83 11.13 39.59
CA PRO A 494 35.74 11.76 40.53
C PRO A 494 35.35 11.41 41.96
N SER A 495 36.27 10.76 42.69
CA SER A 495 36.08 10.31 44.08
C SER A 495 37.11 10.89 45.05
N SER A 496 38.04 11.71 44.54
CA SER A 496 39.10 12.38 45.30
C SER A 496 39.41 13.75 44.68
N SER A 497 40.09 14.61 45.44
CA SER A 497 40.57 15.92 44.99
C SER A 497 41.62 15.83 43.87
N ASP A 498 42.20 14.65 43.63
CA ASP A 498 43.11 14.42 42.51
C ASP A 498 42.36 14.23 41.18
N HIS A 499 41.16 13.62 41.24
CA HIS A 499 40.33 13.29 40.08
C HIS A 499 39.45 14.46 39.62
N LEU A 500 39.16 15.43 40.49
CA LEU A 500 38.45 16.67 40.19
C LEU A 500 39.22 17.87 40.75
N LYS A 501 39.64 18.79 39.88
CA LYS A 501 40.27 20.06 40.26
C LYS A 501 39.38 21.22 39.84
N VAL A 502 38.98 22.04 40.79
CA VAL A 502 38.18 23.25 40.55
C VAL A 502 39.12 24.46 40.55
N LYS A 503 38.99 25.32 39.55
CA LYS A 503 39.81 26.52 39.32
C LYS A 503 38.93 27.71 39.02
N ALA A 504 39.40 28.92 39.31
CA ALA A 504 38.71 30.15 38.94
C ALA A 504 39.45 30.92 37.85
N CYS A 505 38.68 31.70 37.11
CA CYS A 505 39.14 32.67 36.12
C CYS A 505 38.26 33.93 36.18
N LYS A 506 38.65 34.99 35.46
CA LYS A 506 37.93 36.27 35.50
C LYS A 506 36.51 36.15 34.92
N ARG A 507 36.42 35.68 33.67
CA ARG A 507 35.19 35.46 32.92
C ARG A 507 35.38 34.26 31.98
N ILE A 508 34.35 33.45 31.78
CA ILE A 508 34.35 32.34 30.82
C ILE A 508 33.56 32.76 29.59
N HIS A 509 34.21 32.76 28.42
CA HIS A 509 33.56 32.97 27.13
C HIS A 509 33.43 31.64 26.39
N VAL A 510 32.18 31.18 26.22
CA VAL A 510 31.86 29.99 25.44
C VAL A 510 31.35 30.44 24.07
N SER A 511 32.19 30.28 23.05
CA SER A 511 31.77 30.29 21.65
C SER A 511 31.11 28.95 21.33
N LYS A 512 29.93 28.99 20.71
CA LYS A 512 29.31 27.84 20.06
C LYS A 512 29.13 28.17 18.59
N THR A 513 29.66 27.31 17.72
CA THR A 513 29.60 27.47 16.26
C THR A 513 28.80 26.33 15.64
N LEU A 514 27.68 26.64 14.98
CA LEU A 514 26.87 25.67 14.25
C LEU A 514 27.50 25.43 12.86
N ALA A 515 28.22 24.32 12.70
CA ALA A 515 29.10 24.08 11.55
C ALA A 515 28.37 24.03 10.18
N THR A 516 27.11 23.59 10.14
CA THR A 516 26.30 23.55 8.90
C THR A 516 25.85 24.92 8.40
N ARG A 517 25.91 25.96 9.23
CA ARG A 517 25.45 27.33 8.90
C ARG A 517 26.54 28.40 9.06
N ASN A 518 27.70 28.05 9.62
CA ASN A 518 28.74 28.99 10.06
C ASN A 518 28.22 30.13 10.95
N VAL A 519 27.22 29.83 11.79
CA VAL A 519 26.66 30.77 12.77
C VAL A 519 27.36 30.57 14.11
N GLU A 520 28.02 31.61 14.60
CA GLU A 520 28.63 31.66 15.93
C GLU A 520 27.70 32.39 16.90
N ARG A 521 27.52 31.84 18.11
CA ARG A 521 26.82 32.45 19.24
C ARG A 521 27.76 32.39 20.45
N THR A 522 28.05 33.52 21.07
CA THR A 522 28.92 33.61 22.27
C THR A 522 28.06 33.81 23.52
N ILE A 523 28.44 33.13 24.61
CA ILE A 523 27.75 33.15 25.90
C ILE A 523 28.78 33.41 27.02
N ASP A 524 28.40 34.23 27.99
CA ASP A 524 29.12 34.36 29.26
C ASP A 524 28.65 33.23 30.20
N ALA A 525 29.54 32.27 30.48
CA ALA A 525 29.24 31.15 31.38
C ALA A 525 29.75 31.42 32.81
N TRP A 526 29.14 30.75 33.79
CA TRP A 526 29.67 30.61 35.14
C TRP A 526 30.60 29.40 35.31
N ALA A 527 30.34 28.28 34.65
CA ALA A 527 31.11 27.05 34.78
C ALA A 527 31.37 26.34 33.44
N ILE A 528 32.58 25.78 33.29
CA ILE A 528 32.89 24.83 32.19
C ILE A 528 33.84 23.73 32.68
N ALA A 529 33.58 22.48 32.31
CA ALA A 529 34.46 21.35 32.65
C ALA A 529 35.13 20.74 31.42
N ARG A 530 36.37 20.26 31.58
CA ARG A 530 37.09 19.48 30.58
C ARG A 530 37.87 18.33 31.20
N HIS A 531 37.99 17.22 30.48
CA HIS A 531 38.90 16.14 30.85
C HIS A 531 40.33 16.46 30.38
N LYS A 532 41.33 16.27 31.24
CA LYS A 532 42.74 16.57 30.96
C LYS A 532 43.64 15.69 31.82
N GLY A 533 44.47 14.85 31.20
CA GLY A 533 45.46 14.04 31.92
C GLY A 533 44.86 13.17 33.04
N GLY A 534 43.77 12.46 32.76
CA GLY A 534 43.14 11.52 33.70
C GLY A 534 42.29 12.15 34.81
N HIS A 535 42.07 13.46 34.80
CA HIS A 535 41.22 14.15 35.77
C HIS A 535 40.33 15.21 35.10
N ILE A 536 39.28 15.61 35.81
CA ILE A 536 38.36 16.67 35.39
C ILE A 536 38.90 18.01 35.92
N GLU A 537 39.19 18.95 35.02
CA GLU A 537 39.35 20.37 35.36
C GLU A 537 37.99 21.07 35.20
N LEU A 538 37.40 21.53 36.31
CA LEU A 538 36.24 22.43 36.32
C LEU A 538 36.74 23.88 36.50
N TRP A 539 36.29 24.78 35.64
CA TRP A 539 36.64 26.20 35.65
C TRP A 539 35.41 27.02 36.02
N LEU A 540 35.56 27.97 36.94
CA LEU A 540 34.52 28.87 37.44
C LEU A 540 34.83 30.33 37.08
N SER A 541 33.79 31.11 36.84
CA SER A 541 33.82 32.53 36.50
C SER A 541 33.56 33.40 37.74
N LYS A 542 34.41 34.38 38.03
CA LYS A 542 34.13 35.35 39.11
C LYS A 542 33.07 36.40 38.75
N THR A 543 32.88 36.71 37.45
CA THR A 543 31.98 37.79 37.02
C THR A 543 30.57 37.32 36.64
N ALA A 544 30.39 36.04 36.31
CA ALA A 544 29.07 35.50 36.00
C ALA A 544 28.30 35.14 37.28
N LYS A 545 26.97 35.09 37.18
CA LYS A 545 26.09 34.68 38.28
C LYS A 545 26.29 33.19 38.58
N ARG A 546 26.47 32.82 39.86
CA ARG A 546 26.53 31.41 40.31
C ARG A 546 25.32 30.62 39.81
N ASP A 547 25.57 29.54 39.07
CA ASP A 547 24.54 28.63 38.55
C ASP A 547 25.01 27.17 38.55
N MET A 548 24.41 26.34 39.42
CA MET A 548 24.74 24.92 39.52
C MET A 548 24.23 24.09 38.34
N TYR A 549 23.31 24.63 37.51
CA TYR A 549 22.84 23.95 36.30
C TYR A 549 23.98 23.79 35.28
N GLU A 550 24.83 24.80 35.10
CA GLU A 550 25.98 24.70 34.18
C GLU A 550 27.02 23.66 34.66
N VAL A 551 27.26 23.60 35.98
CA VAL A 551 28.13 22.57 36.58
C VAL A 551 27.54 21.18 36.35
N ALA A 552 26.22 21.01 36.56
CA ALA A 552 25.52 19.76 36.31
C ALA A 552 25.57 19.35 34.83
N THR A 553 25.30 20.29 33.90
CA THR A 553 25.43 20.09 32.45
C THR A 553 26.84 19.62 32.07
N CYS A 554 27.88 20.32 32.54
CA CYS A 554 29.26 19.99 32.20
C CYS A 554 29.69 18.62 32.77
N LEU A 555 29.27 18.28 33.99
CA LEU A 555 29.54 16.96 34.59
C LEU A 555 28.76 15.85 33.88
N CYS A 556 27.47 16.03 33.57
CA CYS A 556 26.69 15.05 32.81
C CYS A 556 27.30 14.78 31.42
N ARG A 557 27.72 15.83 30.71
CA ARG A 557 28.39 15.70 29.39
C ARG A 557 29.66 14.85 29.49
N LEU A 558 30.51 15.09 30.48
CA LEU A 558 31.77 14.36 30.67
C LEU A 558 31.58 12.93 31.22
N LEU A 559 30.52 12.67 31.98
CA LEU A 559 30.29 11.36 32.61
C LEU A 559 29.51 10.38 31.74
N PHE A 560 28.57 10.87 30.91
CA PHE A 560 27.62 10.02 30.15
C PHE A 560 27.62 10.28 28.63
N GLY A 561 28.53 11.11 28.12
CA GLY A 561 28.60 11.51 26.70
C GLY A 561 27.38 12.27 26.17
N THR A 562 26.32 12.47 26.97
CA THR A 562 24.99 12.89 26.51
C THR A 562 24.31 13.83 27.50
N ASN A 563 23.80 14.97 27.01
CA ASN A 563 23.16 16.02 27.82
C ASN A 563 21.66 15.74 28.07
N LYS A 564 21.37 14.64 28.76
CA LYS A 564 19.99 14.25 29.13
C LYS A 564 19.40 15.24 30.13
N MET A 565 18.35 15.97 29.75
CA MET A 565 17.72 17.02 30.57
C MET A 565 17.37 16.54 31.99
N ASN A 566 16.79 15.34 32.12
CA ASN A 566 16.46 14.75 33.42
C ASN A 566 17.68 14.45 34.30
N ALA A 567 18.85 14.15 33.70
CA ALA A 567 20.10 13.95 34.43
C ALA A 567 20.66 15.29 34.93
N MET A 568 20.68 16.30 34.06
CA MET A 568 21.18 17.65 34.38
C MET A 568 20.34 18.30 35.49
N LEU A 569 19.00 18.25 35.40
CA LEU A 569 18.10 18.75 36.45
C LEU A 569 18.21 17.96 37.76
N LEU A 570 18.39 16.64 37.70
CA LEU A 570 18.56 15.83 38.91
C LEU A 570 19.89 16.12 39.60
N LEU A 571 20.97 16.29 38.85
CA LEU A 571 22.29 16.62 39.39
C LEU A 571 22.36 18.08 39.89
N GLU A 572 21.76 19.03 39.18
CA GLU A 572 21.59 20.42 39.64
C GLU A 572 20.88 20.44 41.00
N MET A 573 19.72 19.78 41.11
CA MET A 573 18.99 19.64 42.36
C MET A 573 19.82 18.98 43.49
N VAL A 574 20.61 17.95 43.17
CA VAL A 574 21.49 17.26 44.14
C VAL A 574 22.68 18.12 44.59
N LEU A 575 23.21 18.97 43.70
CA LEU A 575 24.25 19.95 44.00
C LEU A 575 23.71 21.20 44.72
N SER A 576 22.45 21.58 44.49
CA SER A 576 21.83 22.78 45.08
C SER A 576 21.28 22.53 46.49
N ALA A 577 20.63 21.38 46.74
CA ALA A 577 19.87 21.11 47.97
C ALA A 577 20.71 20.69 49.20
N ASP A 578 20.12 20.78 50.39
CA ASP A 578 20.72 20.32 51.65
C ASP A 578 20.56 18.80 51.86
N LEU A 579 21.43 18.19 52.69
CA LEU A 579 21.35 16.75 53.02
C LEU A 579 19.95 16.32 53.49
N ASN A 580 19.37 17.08 54.43
CA ASN A 580 18.04 16.82 55.00
C ASN A 580 16.90 16.89 53.96
N VAL A 581 17.14 17.50 52.79
CA VAL A 581 16.20 17.55 51.65
C VAL A 581 16.43 16.36 50.71
N LEU A 582 17.68 15.92 50.54
CA LEU A 582 18.01 14.71 49.78
C LEU A 582 17.55 13.44 50.50
N GLU A 583 17.75 13.34 51.81
CA GLU A 583 17.24 12.25 52.65
C GLU A 583 15.73 12.06 52.46
N LYS A 584 14.95 13.14 52.63
CA LYS A 584 13.49 13.16 52.44
C LYS A 584 13.04 12.91 51.00
N ARG A 585 13.95 13.06 50.02
CA ARG A 585 13.75 12.68 48.61
C ARG A 585 14.23 11.26 48.31
N GLY A 586 14.64 10.49 49.32
CA GLY A 586 15.08 9.11 49.20
C GLY A 586 16.47 8.96 48.57
N PHE A 587 17.45 9.73 49.02
CA PHE A 587 18.87 9.44 48.78
C PHE A 587 19.47 8.78 50.03
N LEU A 588 20.28 7.74 49.85
CA LEU A 588 20.95 7.05 50.96
C LEU A 588 22.22 7.83 51.34
N ILE A 589 22.15 8.59 52.42
CA ILE A 589 23.29 9.32 52.96
C ILE A 589 24.04 8.37 53.91
N ASP A 590 25.34 8.22 53.70
CA ASP A 590 26.22 7.43 54.59
C ASP A 590 26.35 8.14 55.96
N ASP A 591 26.36 7.38 57.05
CA ASP A 591 26.64 7.88 58.40
C ASP A 591 27.93 8.73 58.45
N GLN A 592 28.93 8.40 57.62
CA GLN A 592 30.17 9.19 57.50
C GLN A 592 29.97 10.57 56.86
N ILE A 593 28.97 10.74 55.99
CA ILE A 593 28.62 12.04 55.40
C ILE A 593 27.79 12.84 56.41
N SER A 594 26.79 12.20 57.02
CA SER A 594 25.94 12.84 58.03
C SER A 594 26.77 13.35 59.21
N LYS A 595 27.63 12.50 59.77
CA LYS A 595 28.49 12.85 60.91
C LYS A 595 29.47 13.98 60.59
N LYS A 596 30.10 13.99 59.40
CA LYS A 596 30.95 15.11 58.97
C LYS A 596 30.17 16.43 58.89
N HIS A 597 28.91 16.39 58.49
CA HIS A 597 28.05 17.56 58.43
C HIS A 597 27.62 18.02 59.84
N GLU A 598 27.32 17.10 60.76
CA GLU A 598 27.07 17.40 62.17
C GLU A 598 28.30 18.02 62.86
N ASP A 599 29.48 17.41 62.70
CA ASP A 599 30.76 17.91 63.21
C ASP A 599 31.08 19.32 62.65
N ALA A 600 30.85 19.55 61.36
CA ALA A 600 31.04 20.85 60.72
C ALA A 600 30.02 21.91 61.17
N TYR A 601 28.77 21.53 61.41
CA TYR A 601 27.72 22.41 61.92
C TYR A 601 27.97 22.79 63.39
N ALA A 602 28.46 21.85 64.20
CA ALA A 602 28.92 22.09 65.56
C ALA A 602 30.12 23.07 65.56
N ALA A 603 31.16 22.80 64.76
CA ALA A 603 32.33 23.68 64.65
C ALA A 603 31.96 25.09 64.15
N GLY A 604 31.08 25.20 63.15
CA GLY A 604 30.62 26.47 62.59
C GLY A 604 29.72 27.28 63.54
N SER A 605 28.88 26.62 64.34
CA SER A 605 28.09 27.28 65.39
C SER A 605 28.96 27.70 66.58
N GLU A 606 29.91 26.88 67.03
CA GLU A 606 30.92 27.27 68.01
C GLU A 606 31.77 28.47 67.55
N ALA A 607 32.20 28.50 66.29
CA ALA A 607 32.97 29.62 65.74
C ALA A 607 32.17 30.93 65.77
N ARG A 608 30.89 30.89 65.40
CA ARG A 608 29.97 32.04 65.51
C ARG A 608 29.76 32.47 66.97
N GLN A 609 29.58 31.51 67.88
CA GLN A 609 29.45 31.78 69.31
C GLN A 609 30.69 32.47 69.89
N LYS A 610 31.89 32.01 69.50
CA LYS A 610 33.19 32.59 69.91
C LYS A 610 33.41 34.00 69.33
N CYS A 611 32.98 34.25 68.08
CA CYS A 611 33.03 35.59 67.50
C CYS A 611 32.10 36.57 68.21
N LEU A 612 30.88 36.15 68.54
CA LEU A 612 29.89 36.98 69.27
C LEU A 612 30.31 37.29 70.72
N ALA A 613 31.11 36.42 71.34
CA ALA A 613 31.65 36.64 72.69
C ALA A 613 32.85 37.61 72.73
N GLY A 614 33.46 37.95 71.59
CA GLY A 614 34.72 38.72 71.53
C GLY A 614 34.57 40.25 71.60
N SER A 615 33.36 40.80 71.55
CA SER A 615 33.15 42.22 71.25
C SER A 615 32.13 42.93 72.16
N ALA A 616 32.30 42.85 73.48
CA ALA A 616 31.48 43.58 74.46
C ALA A 616 32.24 43.91 75.76
N SER A 617 33.10 44.94 75.79
CA SER A 617 33.77 45.41 77.02
C SER A 617 34.28 46.86 76.98
N THR A 618 33.36 47.84 76.97
CA THR A 618 33.54 49.12 77.70
C THR A 618 32.18 49.77 77.96
N THR A 619 31.98 50.28 79.17
CA THR A 619 30.74 50.90 79.66
C THR A 619 30.60 52.37 79.24
N ASN A 620 29.36 52.85 79.09
CA ASN A 620 28.78 53.82 80.05
C ASN A 620 27.28 54.09 79.81
N SER A 621 26.61 54.47 80.90
CA SER A 621 25.19 54.83 81.08
C SER A 621 25.15 56.11 81.98
N PRO A 622 24.00 56.79 82.27
CA PRO A 622 22.60 56.35 82.15
C PRO A 622 21.55 57.39 81.67
N GLN A 623 20.30 56.92 81.56
CA GLN A 623 18.97 57.47 81.94
C GLN A 623 18.79 58.99 82.28
N GLN A 624 17.61 59.63 82.12
CA GLN A 624 16.22 59.13 82.28
C GLN A 624 15.12 60.03 81.64
N SER A 625 13.98 59.43 81.20
CA SER A 625 12.55 59.92 81.10
C SER A 625 12.19 61.42 80.87
N THR A 626 11.16 61.79 80.08
CA THR A 626 9.71 61.48 80.29
C THR A 626 8.79 61.61 79.03
N LEU A 627 7.62 60.95 79.08
CA LEU A 627 6.25 61.17 78.49
C LEU A 627 6.05 61.98 77.16
N ASP A 628 5.07 61.75 76.26
CA ASP A 628 3.78 60.99 76.22
C ASP A 628 3.34 60.80 74.71
N THR A 629 2.22 60.23 74.22
CA THR A 629 1.02 59.50 74.74
C THR A 629 0.36 58.59 73.64
N GLN A 630 -0.89 58.11 73.84
CA GLN A 630 -1.71 57.34 72.86
C GLN A 630 -2.80 58.19 72.12
N PRO A 631 -3.97 57.64 71.67
CA PRO A 631 -4.25 57.07 70.34
C PRO A 631 -5.30 57.86 69.49
N GLY A 632 -5.78 57.30 68.35
CA GLY A 632 -6.90 57.87 67.53
C GLY A 632 -8.32 57.53 68.06
N PRO A 633 -9.44 57.72 67.30
CA PRO A 633 -9.58 57.96 65.83
C PRO A 633 -10.66 59.04 65.43
N GLN A 634 -11.30 58.92 64.24
CA GLN A 634 -12.46 59.69 63.67
C GLN A 634 -12.14 61.06 62.98
N LEU A 635 -12.92 61.63 62.04
CA LEU A 635 -14.14 61.22 61.26
C LEU A 635 -14.30 62.06 59.95
N HIS A 636 -15.03 61.55 58.94
CA HIS A 636 -15.89 62.22 57.92
C HIS A 636 -16.16 61.24 56.74
N CYS A 637 -17.31 61.17 56.06
CA CYS A 637 -18.71 61.60 56.28
C CYS A 637 -19.58 60.43 55.74
N GLU A 638 -20.59 59.92 56.45
CA GLU A 638 -21.99 60.39 56.46
C GLU A 638 -22.66 60.54 55.08
N THR A 639 -23.86 60.04 54.78
CA THR A 639 -24.86 59.16 55.45
C THR A 639 -25.94 58.75 54.38
N PRO A 640 -27.00 57.95 54.65
CA PRO A 640 -27.05 56.62 55.29
C PRO A 640 -27.97 55.59 54.55
N SER A 641 -27.97 54.33 55.03
CA SER A 641 -29.08 53.33 55.11
C SER A 641 -30.12 53.13 53.97
N GLY A 642 -30.50 51.90 53.57
CA GLY A 642 -30.13 50.57 54.09
C GLY A 642 -31.14 49.47 53.71
N SER A 643 -31.19 48.37 54.49
CA SER A 643 -32.20 47.28 54.45
C SER A 643 -32.13 46.23 53.31
N SER A 644 -31.22 45.25 53.48
CA SER A 644 -31.41 43.79 53.30
C SER A 644 -32.37 43.18 52.23
N GLY A 645 -31.86 42.19 51.47
CA GLY A 645 -32.65 40.97 51.20
C GLY A 645 -32.44 40.21 49.87
N THR A 646 -31.73 39.08 49.94
CA THR A 646 -31.92 37.87 49.08
C THR A 646 -31.44 37.89 47.60
N THR A 647 -30.91 36.74 47.18
CA THR A 647 -30.57 36.26 45.81
C THR A 647 -31.79 35.83 44.97
N PRO A 648 -31.68 35.50 43.66
CA PRO A 648 -30.67 35.81 42.62
C PRO A 648 -31.31 36.20 41.23
N GLN A 649 -30.51 36.13 40.14
CA GLN A 649 -30.88 35.86 38.72
C GLN A 649 -31.39 36.99 37.77
N PHE A 650 -30.65 37.11 36.65
CA PHE A 650 -31.05 37.23 35.23
C PHE A 650 -31.80 38.44 34.60
N LEU A 651 -31.44 38.65 33.32
CA LEU A 651 -32.08 39.45 32.24
C LEU A 651 -32.16 40.98 32.46
N SER A 652 -31.45 41.82 31.68
CA SER A 652 -31.51 42.08 30.21
C SER A 652 -32.69 42.95 29.76
N LEU A 653 -32.39 44.12 29.19
CA LEU A 653 -33.18 44.80 28.13
C LEU A 653 -32.39 45.99 27.53
N ASN A 654 -32.09 45.90 26.23
CA ASN A 654 -32.42 46.84 25.12
C ASN A 654 -32.60 48.36 25.41
N ALA A 655 -32.25 49.29 24.50
CA ALA A 655 -31.60 49.23 23.18
C ALA A 655 -31.29 50.68 22.67
N ALA A 656 -31.06 50.82 21.34
CA ALA A 656 -30.96 52.03 20.48
C ALA A 656 -29.54 52.55 20.17
N ASP A 657 -29.21 53.00 18.95
CA ASP A 657 -29.79 52.78 17.59
C ASP A 657 -28.78 53.24 16.50
N ARG A 658 -29.05 52.95 15.21
CA ARG A 658 -28.41 53.46 13.97
C ARG A 658 -27.01 52.93 13.61
N ALA A 659 -26.63 52.71 12.34
CA ALA A 659 -27.42 52.63 11.08
C ALA A 659 -26.64 51.84 9.99
N LEU A 660 -27.35 51.39 8.94
CA LEU A 660 -26.80 50.69 7.76
C LEU A 660 -26.75 51.61 6.50
N PRO A 661 -26.04 51.18 5.45
CA PRO A 661 -26.75 50.91 4.18
C PRO A 661 -26.47 49.51 3.59
N LYS A 662 -27.26 49.10 2.58
CA LYS A 662 -27.40 47.71 2.06
C LYS A 662 -27.06 47.59 0.57
N THR A 663 -26.83 46.36 0.11
CA THR A 663 -27.24 45.79 -1.21
C THR A 663 -27.01 44.25 -1.14
N SER A 664 -28.05 43.39 -1.09
CA SER A 664 -28.78 42.73 -2.20
C SER A 664 -27.92 41.79 -3.07
N GLY A 665 -28.24 40.51 -3.30
CA GLY A 665 -29.36 39.64 -2.86
C GLY A 665 -28.96 38.16 -3.03
N ALA A 666 -29.61 37.10 -2.53
CA ALA A 666 -31.03 36.78 -2.25
C ALA A 666 -31.61 35.74 -3.24
N SER A 667 -31.47 34.44 -2.91
CA SER A 667 -32.39 33.38 -3.36
C SER A 667 -32.31 32.14 -2.44
N ASN A 668 -33.36 31.87 -1.67
CA ASN A 668 -33.50 30.67 -0.83
C ASN A 668 -34.41 29.63 -1.51
N ILE A 669 -34.27 28.36 -1.12
CA ILE A 669 -35.33 27.33 -0.87
C ILE A 669 -34.55 26.07 -0.43
N SER A 670 -34.56 25.59 0.81
CA SER A 670 -35.65 25.26 1.77
C SER A 670 -36.23 23.86 1.60
N SER A 671 -36.02 23.00 2.61
CA SER A 671 -36.84 21.83 2.96
C SER A 671 -36.47 21.35 4.37
N ASP A 672 -37.44 21.26 5.27
CA ASP A 672 -37.26 20.89 6.69
C ASP A 672 -37.06 19.39 6.92
N ARG A 673 -36.36 19.03 8.02
CA ARG A 673 -36.93 18.14 9.06
C ARG A 673 -36.16 18.11 10.39
N SER A 674 -36.64 18.92 11.32
CA SER A 674 -36.93 18.65 12.75
C SER A 674 -36.30 17.45 13.49
N LEU A 675 -35.68 17.76 14.64
CA LEU A 675 -35.60 16.96 15.89
C LEU A 675 -34.69 15.70 15.87
N THR A 676 -34.04 15.26 16.95
CA THR A 676 -33.99 15.72 18.37
C THR A 676 -32.54 15.92 18.86
N ALA A 677 -32.37 16.60 20.00
CA ALA A 677 -31.10 16.60 20.76
C ALA A 677 -31.13 15.52 21.86
N ILE A 678 -29.98 14.90 22.13
CA ILE A 678 -29.70 14.08 23.32
C ILE A 678 -28.35 14.51 23.87
N GLU A 679 -28.24 14.63 25.19
CA GLU A 679 -27.09 15.20 25.89
C GLU A 679 -25.90 14.20 25.99
N HIS A 680 -24.68 14.70 25.85
CA HIS A 680 -23.46 13.94 26.12
C HIS A 680 -22.89 14.29 27.51
N PRO A 681 -22.77 13.32 28.44
CA PRO A 681 -22.01 13.52 29.67
C PRO A 681 -20.50 13.50 29.41
N ALA A 682 -19.75 14.30 30.16
CA ALA A 682 -18.28 14.38 30.04
C ALA A 682 -17.59 13.08 30.52
N PRO A 683 -16.42 12.71 29.95
CA PRO A 683 -15.71 11.50 30.33
C PRO A 683 -15.06 11.62 31.72
N VAL A 684 -15.42 10.71 32.63
CA VAL A 684 -14.81 10.59 33.96
C VAL A 684 -13.50 9.79 33.85
N PHE A 685 -12.42 10.31 34.44
CA PHE A 685 -11.18 9.56 34.61
C PHE A 685 -11.38 8.40 35.59
N LEU A 686 -11.12 7.16 35.14
CA LEU A 686 -11.06 5.98 35.99
C LEU A 686 -9.71 5.27 35.82
N SER A 687 -9.15 4.82 36.95
CA SER A 687 -7.84 4.18 37.03
C SER A 687 -7.89 2.70 36.60
N ARG A 688 -6.84 2.22 35.92
CA ARG A 688 -6.70 0.80 35.54
C ARG A 688 -6.24 -0.04 36.74
N THR A 689 -7.13 -0.89 37.25
CA THR A 689 -6.77 -2.07 38.06
C THR A 689 -6.72 -3.32 37.19
N ALA A 690 -5.80 -4.25 37.49
CA ALA A 690 -5.66 -5.50 36.75
C ALA A 690 -6.64 -6.57 37.25
N ILE A 691 -7.26 -7.32 36.33
CA ILE A 691 -8.21 -8.40 36.66
C ILE A 691 -7.43 -9.63 37.20
N PRO A 692 -7.75 -10.17 38.40
CA PRO A 692 -7.07 -11.34 38.94
C PRO A 692 -7.26 -12.61 38.09
N GLN A 693 -6.20 -13.40 37.91
CA GLN A 693 -6.25 -14.67 37.15
C GLN A 693 -7.25 -15.70 37.71
N SER A 694 -7.54 -15.65 39.01
CA SER A 694 -8.58 -16.48 39.64
C SER A 694 -9.99 -16.23 39.08
N TYR A 695 -10.29 -14.99 38.72
CA TYR A 695 -11.57 -14.61 38.11
C TYR A 695 -11.69 -15.22 36.70
N ILE A 696 -10.61 -15.15 35.91
CA ILE A 696 -10.54 -15.74 34.57
C ILE A 696 -10.70 -17.27 34.64
N ARG A 697 -9.97 -17.94 35.53
CA ARG A 697 -10.09 -19.40 35.73
C ARG A 697 -11.52 -19.82 36.13
N SER A 698 -12.14 -19.12 37.08
CA SER A 698 -13.51 -19.43 37.52
C SER A 698 -14.53 -19.32 36.38
N ASN A 699 -14.37 -18.37 35.45
CA ASN A 699 -15.27 -18.22 34.32
C ASN A 699 -15.05 -19.29 33.23
N VAL A 700 -13.80 -19.71 32.99
CA VAL A 700 -13.49 -20.85 32.10
C VAL A 700 -14.06 -22.16 32.66
N GLU A 701 -13.89 -22.43 33.97
CA GLU A 701 -14.45 -23.61 34.63
C GLU A 701 -15.99 -23.64 34.57
N LYS A 702 -16.66 -22.49 34.73
CA LYS A 702 -18.12 -22.38 34.54
C LYS A 702 -18.55 -22.67 33.10
N ALA A 703 -17.82 -22.17 32.10
CA ALA A 703 -18.11 -22.43 30.69
C ALA A 703 -17.98 -23.93 30.36
N ILE A 704 -16.88 -24.57 30.79
CA ILE A 704 -16.67 -26.02 30.62
C ILE A 704 -17.79 -26.81 31.30
N LYS A 705 -18.20 -26.41 32.52
CA LYS A 705 -19.28 -27.08 33.27
C LYS A 705 -20.65 -26.92 32.59
N ALA A 706 -20.94 -25.77 31.97
CA ALA A 706 -22.16 -25.54 31.20
C ALA A 706 -22.23 -26.41 29.94
N CYS A 707 -21.10 -26.62 29.24
CA CYS A 707 -21.01 -27.52 28.09
C CYS A 707 -21.18 -29.01 28.45
N GLY A 708 -21.06 -29.39 29.73
CA GLY A 708 -21.20 -30.77 30.19
C GLY A 708 -22.65 -31.25 30.40
N SER A 709 -23.61 -30.34 30.53
CA SER A 709 -25.03 -30.67 30.73
C SER A 709 -25.80 -30.67 29.42
N ARG A 710 -26.51 -31.76 29.10
CA ARG A 710 -27.44 -31.82 27.95
C ARG A 710 -28.67 -30.92 28.16
N GLY A 711 -28.55 -29.65 27.78
CA GLY A 711 -29.66 -28.69 27.73
C GLY A 711 -29.21 -27.27 27.39
N GLU A 712 -29.93 -26.61 26.49
CA GLU A 712 -29.98 -25.13 26.32
C GLU A 712 -28.66 -24.37 26.05
N ILE A 713 -27.90 -24.81 25.05
CA ILE A 713 -26.71 -24.12 24.51
C ILE A 713 -26.97 -22.64 24.15
N SER A 714 -28.19 -22.30 23.73
CA SER A 714 -28.56 -20.95 23.24
C SER A 714 -28.52 -19.87 24.34
N ALA A 715 -28.99 -20.17 25.55
CA ALA A 715 -29.03 -19.21 26.66
C ALA A 715 -27.62 -18.82 27.14
N VAL A 716 -26.70 -19.80 27.17
CA VAL A 716 -25.30 -19.61 27.53
C VAL A 716 -24.59 -18.70 26.52
N HIS A 717 -24.85 -18.89 25.22
CA HIS A 717 -24.30 -18.03 24.16
C HIS A 717 -24.68 -16.54 24.34
N ALA A 718 -25.92 -16.24 24.74
CA ALA A 718 -26.37 -14.88 24.96
C ALA A 718 -25.68 -14.23 26.19
N GLN A 719 -25.63 -14.92 27.33
CA GLN A 719 -24.95 -14.40 28.53
C GLN A 719 -23.44 -14.24 28.35
N VAL A 720 -22.78 -15.22 27.72
CA VAL A 720 -21.34 -15.14 27.43
C VAL A 720 -21.06 -14.01 26.42
N GLY A 721 -21.93 -13.80 25.43
CA GLY A 721 -21.87 -12.65 24.52
C GLY A 721 -21.89 -11.30 25.25
N GLN A 722 -22.85 -11.08 26.15
CA GLN A 722 -22.95 -9.84 26.94
C GLN A 722 -21.78 -9.63 27.93
N LEU A 723 -21.25 -10.71 28.50
CA LEU A 723 -20.09 -10.65 29.40
C LEU A 723 -18.77 -10.37 28.67
N LEU A 724 -18.60 -10.90 27.45
CA LEU A 724 -17.42 -10.63 26.63
C LEU A 724 -17.43 -9.22 26.02
N SER A 725 -18.60 -8.73 25.57
CA SER A 725 -18.71 -7.41 24.94
C SER A 725 -18.56 -6.23 25.89
N SER A 726 -18.62 -6.44 27.22
CA SER A 726 -18.67 -5.36 28.20
C SER A 726 -17.35 -5.02 28.90
N ASN A 727 -16.34 -5.91 28.89
CA ASN A 727 -15.24 -5.81 29.87
C ASN A 727 -13.81 -6.20 29.40
N PHE A 728 -13.53 -6.44 28.11
CA PHE A 728 -12.17 -6.82 27.67
C PHE A 728 -11.52 -5.86 26.66
N CYS A 729 -10.34 -5.38 27.05
CA CYS A 729 -9.39 -4.66 26.20
C CYS A 729 -8.40 -5.66 25.59
N MET A 730 -8.08 -5.54 24.30
CA MET A 730 -7.14 -6.45 23.64
C MET A 730 -5.72 -6.33 24.19
N VAL A 731 -5.14 -7.46 24.58
CA VAL A 731 -3.72 -7.59 24.92
C VAL A 731 -3.18 -8.78 24.13
N SER A 732 -2.17 -8.54 23.29
CA SER A 732 -1.48 -9.61 22.58
C SER A 732 -0.58 -10.38 23.55
N ALA A 733 -0.55 -11.70 23.43
CA ALA A 733 0.28 -12.59 24.25
C ALA A 733 1.29 -13.32 23.36
N ASP A 734 2.56 -13.27 23.74
CA ASP A 734 3.66 -13.87 22.98
C ASP A 734 3.61 -15.41 23.02
N VAL A 735 3.76 -16.04 21.86
CA VAL A 735 3.45 -17.48 21.63
C VAL A 735 4.63 -18.39 22.02
N GLY A 736 5.48 -17.93 22.94
CA GLY A 736 6.66 -18.66 23.42
C GLY A 736 6.50 -19.43 24.74
N ARG A 737 5.38 -19.28 25.48
CA ARG A 737 5.27 -19.76 26.88
C ARG A 737 3.95 -20.40 27.32
N LEU A 738 3.24 -21.10 26.43
CA LEU A 738 2.12 -21.96 26.82
C LEU A 738 2.59 -23.39 27.10
N ARG A 739 2.48 -23.84 28.36
CA ARG A 739 2.58 -25.27 28.71
C ARG A 739 1.22 -25.94 28.54
N SER A 740 1.21 -27.18 28.05
CA SER A 740 0.03 -28.04 28.10
C SER A 740 -0.41 -28.28 29.55
N ILE A 741 -1.73 -28.32 29.77
CA ILE A 741 -2.35 -28.71 31.04
C ILE A 741 -3.51 -29.64 30.71
N GLY A 742 -3.41 -30.90 31.15
CA GLY A 742 -4.49 -31.88 31.08
C GLY A 742 -4.24 -33.07 30.14
N GLU A 743 -3.48 -34.05 30.60
CA GLU A 743 -3.68 -35.43 30.16
C GLU A 743 -4.70 -36.11 31.08
N SER A 744 -5.86 -36.47 30.54
CA SER A 744 -6.83 -37.35 31.20
C SER A 744 -7.60 -38.11 30.13
N GLY A 745 -7.25 -39.38 29.91
CA GLY A 745 -7.75 -40.15 28.77
C GLY A 745 -9.17 -40.66 28.94
N LEU A 746 -10.05 -40.36 27.97
CA LEU A 746 -11.35 -41.01 27.78
C LEU A 746 -11.90 -40.75 26.36
N GLY A 747 -11.95 -41.80 25.53
CA GLY A 747 -12.73 -41.82 24.27
C GLY A 747 -12.08 -41.16 23.03
N PRO A 748 -12.61 -41.47 21.82
CA PRO A 748 -11.98 -41.11 20.54
C PRO A 748 -12.42 -39.72 20.01
N HIS A 749 -11.99 -38.65 20.67
CA HIS A 749 -12.17 -37.28 20.18
C HIS A 749 -10.83 -36.54 20.08
N GLN A 750 -10.23 -36.54 18.87
CA GLN A 750 -9.07 -35.70 18.57
C GLN A 750 -9.50 -34.27 18.22
N LEU A 751 -9.01 -33.29 18.98
CA LEU A 751 -9.00 -31.89 18.60
C LEU A 751 -7.73 -31.61 17.78
N LEU A 752 -7.90 -31.33 16.49
CA LEU A 752 -6.83 -30.92 15.59
C LEU A 752 -6.84 -29.41 15.41
N PHE A 753 -5.76 -28.76 15.83
CA PHE A 753 -5.47 -27.36 15.47
C PHE A 753 -4.55 -27.35 14.26
N MET A 754 -5.07 -26.99 13.09
CA MET A 754 -4.26 -26.62 11.93
C MET A 754 -4.19 -25.10 11.82
N GLY A 755 -2.99 -24.57 11.68
CA GLY A 755 -2.74 -23.16 11.36
C GLY A 755 -1.63 -23.07 10.32
N GLU A 756 -1.96 -22.62 9.12
CA GLU A 756 -0.96 -22.16 8.15
C GLU A 756 -0.66 -20.66 8.37
N LEU A 757 0.45 -20.20 7.80
CA LEU A 757 1.04 -18.89 8.11
C LEU A 757 0.25 -17.71 7.51
N GLY A 758 -0.58 -17.05 8.33
CA GLY A 758 -1.16 -15.75 7.99
C GLY A 758 -2.36 -15.35 8.86
N GLN A 759 -2.23 -14.23 9.58
CA GLN A 759 -3.25 -13.48 10.34
C GLN A 759 -4.69 -14.07 10.38
N VAL A 760 -5.05 -14.69 11.50
CA VAL A 760 -6.41 -15.24 11.73
C VAL A 760 -7.17 -14.41 12.77
N ASN A 761 -8.19 -13.68 12.33
CA ASN A 761 -9.10 -12.89 13.18
C ASN A 761 -10.38 -13.65 13.61
N ASN A 762 -10.49 -14.96 13.38
CA ASN A 762 -11.62 -15.78 13.81
C ASN A 762 -11.18 -17.23 14.09
N ILE A 763 -11.45 -17.73 15.29
CA ILE A 763 -11.32 -19.16 15.60
C ILE A 763 -12.67 -19.83 15.31
N GLN A 764 -12.72 -20.69 14.29
CA GLN A 764 -13.87 -21.58 14.06
C GLN A 764 -13.57 -22.97 14.60
N VAL A 765 -14.49 -23.51 15.40
CA VAL A 765 -14.40 -24.88 15.94
C VAL A 765 -15.29 -25.79 15.10
N TYR A 766 -14.68 -26.76 14.43
CA TYR A 766 -15.39 -27.79 13.67
C TYR A 766 -15.58 -29.06 14.53
N VAL A 767 -16.83 -29.46 14.76
CA VAL A 767 -17.17 -30.78 15.31
C VAL A 767 -17.44 -31.71 14.13
N ASN A 768 -16.62 -32.75 13.98
CA ASN A 768 -16.75 -33.71 12.88
C ASN A 768 -17.71 -34.84 13.28
N GLU A 769 -18.97 -34.79 12.82
CA GLU A 769 -19.95 -35.86 13.01
C GLU A 769 -19.63 -37.08 12.12
N GLY A 770 -18.66 -37.88 12.56
CA GLY A 770 -18.34 -39.17 11.96
C GLY A 770 -19.51 -40.16 12.09
N LYS A 771 -20.36 -40.25 11.07
CA LYS A 771 -21.37 -41.32 10.96
C LYS A 771 -20.68 -42.69 11.05
N PRO A 772 -21.15 -43.61 11.92
CA PRO A 772 -20.63 -44.96 11.92
C PRO A 772 -20.99 -45.66 10.60
N ARG A 773 -20.02 -46.34 9.99
CA ARG A 773 -20.32 -47.37 8.99
C ARG A 773 -20.94 -48.54 9.73
N SER A 774 -22.19 -48.88 9.42
CA SER A 774 -22.69 -50.23 9.67
C SER A 774 -22.00 -51.22 8.71
N THR A 775 -22.01 -52.49 9.12
CA THR A 775 -21.86 -53.65 8.23
C THR A 775 -22.86 -53.61 7.08
#